data_AF-A0A0Q4Z1Z8-F1
#
_entry.id   AF-A0A0Q4Z1Z8-F1
#
_cell.length_a   1.000
_cell.length_b   1.000
_cell.length_c   1.000
_cell.angle_alpha   90.00
_cell.angle_beta   90.00
_cell.angle_gamma   90.00
#
_symmetry.space_group_name_H-M   'P 1'
#
loop_
_entity.id
_entity.type
_entity.pdbx_description
1 polymer ?
#
loop_
_entity_poly.entity_id
_entity_poly.type
_entity_poly.pdbx_seq_one_letter_code
_entity_poly.pdbx_strand_id
1 'polypeptide(L)'
;MGGFPRGQTTRGIRRTALIAAWLGALVLAPVGASGQGAPAAPAQSAPAAATQPSPTQAKPGPNAAPADAKAAKAPAPKPVVSEQIQNVRDQLDSAKADLEQREKILTGPNVGSGDLTRARDGIEAIADKIRHVIDITTPRLEAARERLTQLGPKPKEGEEGEDVARERTEREHAVAEIDETQRLAKSLLVQSDQIVDQVSNRRRAAFTRGLFERSTALVSPDLWMRIAADVPRDLRALQGAVEDTATLFARNGTIGNLLLLGIAFGISIALYFGRRNIAPRFGRRDAKAVDPSPRRKLLAAWRVFLLGTIPAFIGSYAVYYALDATDLLPLRLLPVAGAILGGLAFIAFVEALADALLSPDKPSWRVATMSDAAAARVTRLAVGIAVVITVVKSIEALNSGISAALPVSIATRGIGALATALILAIGLHRFADSAEQEEACFGPYVAPEATTGIGGPARLLGWAAAVVIAIAPLTGYVAFAAFVIDQLVWTAGLFVLLFLLISSADTFIGGTLGDDTKIATALQANTGLRKRSINQIAVLATGLARVVLVLVAALLALAPWGLDSTDVFSSVRSAFFGFKVGDVTISLSTIVLAIGLLLLGMAVTRAIQRWLEQTYLPATDLDAGLRNSISTIAGYIGFLLTLALAFSYLGLSLEKLTIVAGALSVGIGFGLQSIVNNFVSGLLLLWERPIRVGDQVLIGDSEGIVKRISVRSTEIQTFDRSAVIVPNSNLISGIVKNRVRGDRTGRVSITVSVLRNQDPVHAAELLMGCAQAQPDVLKEPGPRVVFRKIGDPFLEFELIVMIVDVSLSLKVQNDLNLTVFQTLSKAGMIPDLGPGSSVVTVQGLDSFQSAVGQIASVFTQPQRSGEQGSTQRAEDRLDEAEPMRSAEAARRRAGS
;
A
#
# COMPACT_ATOMS: atom_id res chain seq x y z
N MET A 1 75.58 -35.95 12.28
CA MET A 1 74.76 -37.17 12.50
C MET A 1 74.01 -36.97 13.81
N GLY A 2 72.70 -37.10 13.94
CA GLY A 2 71.62 -37.31 12.96
C GLY A 2 70.29 -37.55 13.71
N GLY A 3 69.14 -37.13 13.17
CA GLY A 3 67.81 -37.43 13.73
C GLY A 3 67.03 -36.24 14.33
N PHE A 4 66.08 -35.72 13.54
CA PHE A 4 64.94 -34.88 13.98
C PHE A 4 63.87 -35.78 14.65
N PRO A 5 62.92 -35.27 15.50
CA PRO A 5 61.88 -34.34 15.03
C PRO A 5 61.28 -33.28 15.98
N ARG A 6 60.82 -32.19 15.35
CA ARG A 6 59.63 -31.35 15.60
C ARG A 6 59.12 -31.12 17.05
N GLY A 7 59.15 -29.84 17.46
CA GLY A 7 58.14 -29.22 18.31
C GLY A 7 57.54 -27.99 17.62
N GLN A 8 56.21 -27.89 17.54
CA GLN A 8 55.50 -26.71 17.03
C GLN A 8 54.88 -25.92 18.19
N THR A 9 55.14 -24.62 18.26
CA THR A 9 54.37 -23.68 19.09
C THR A 9 53.35 -22.94 18.23
N THR A 10 52.11 -22.87 18.70
CA THR A 10 50.93 -22.43 17.94
C THR A 10 50.83 -20.91 17.79
N ARG A 11 50.85 -20.43 16.53
CA ARG A 11 50.42 -19.08 16.12
C ARG A 11 49.59 -19.16 14.84
N GLY A 12 48.43 -18.50 14.84
CA GLY A 12 47.37 -18.58 13.82
C GLY A 12 46.04 -18.88 14.53
N ILE A 13 44.94 -18.16 14.32
CA ILE A 13 44.36 -17.74 13.04
C ILE A 13 43.88 -16.27 13.10
N ARG A 14 44.43 -15.40 12.23
CA ARG A 14 43.85 -14.11 11.80
C ARG A 14 44.32 -13.75 10.37
N ARG A 15 44.13 -14.66 9.41
CA ARG A 15 44.44 -14.44 7.98
C ARG A 15 43.52 -15.23 7.04
N THR A 16 42.24 -14.85 6.95
CA THR A 16 41.31 -15.21 5.83
C THR A 16 39.96 -14.48 5.97
N ALA A 17 39.97 -13.13 5.89
CA ALA A 17 38.72 -12.35 5.95
C ALA A 17 38.82 -10.99 5.22
N LEU A 18 39.33 -10.95 4.00
CA LEU A 18 39.42 -9.69 3.20
C LEU A 18 39.63 -9.93 1.69
N ILE A 19 38.75 -10.71 1.04
CA ILE A 19 38.66 -10.79 -0.43
C ILE A 19 37.19 -10.68 -0.94
N ALA A 20 36.20 -11.08 -0.14
CA ALA A 20 34.78 -11.09 -0.54
C ALA A 20 34.01 -9.81 -0.19
N ALA A 21 34.48 -8.64 -0.65
CA ALA A 21 33.85 -7.34 -0.37
C ALA A 21 33.63 -6.43 -1.59
N TRP A 22 33.91 -6.90 -2.81
CA TRP A 22 33.66 -6.16 -4.05
C TRP A 22 33.10 -7.06 -5.16
N LEU A 23 32.08 -6.55 -5.87
CA LEU A 23 31.34 -7.10 -7.02
C LEU A 23 30.22 -8.13 -6.73
N GLY A 24 29.03 -7.86 -7.30
CA GLY A 24 27.95 -8.84 -7.48
C GLY A 24 26.59 -8.36 -6.97
N ALA A 25 25.64 -8.10 -7.87
CA ALA A 25 24.26 -7.73 -7.54
C ALA A 25 23.23 -8.73 -8.08
N LEU A 26 22.11 -8.85 -7.36
CA LEU A 26 20.79 -9.35 -7.80
C LEU A 26 20.60 -10.87 -8.04
N VAL A 27 19.32 -11.29 -7.89
CA VAL A 27 18.66 -12.58 -8.28
C VAL A 27 18.60 -13.73 -7.25
N LEU A 28 17.48 -13.75 -6.52
CA LEU A 28 16.52 -14.86 -6.25
C LEU A 28 16.95 -16.34 -6.03
N ALA A 29 16.43 -16.85 -4.89
CA ALA A 29 15.74 -18.14 -4.67
C ALA A 29 16.56 -19.43 -4.33
N PRO A 30 15.95 -20.42 -3.61
CA PRO A 30 16.68 -21.31 -2.67
C PRO A 30 16.56 -22.84 -3.00
N VAL A 31 16.68 -23.69 -1.96
CA VAL A 31 16.84 -25.19 -1.94
C VAL A 31 18.33 -25.60 -1.96
N GLY A 32 18.82 -26.59 -1.20
CA GLY A 32 18.22 -27.50 -0.21
C GLY A 32 19.32 -28.35 0.47
N ALA A 33 18.98 -29.14 1.49
CA ALA A 33 19.97 -29.73 2.41
C ALA A 33 20.63 -31.06 1.97
N SER A 34 21.92 -31.19 2.28
CA SER A 34 22.68 -32.44 2.50
C SER A 34 24.01 -32.06 3.18
N GLY A 35 24.54 -32.72 4.21
CA GLY A 35 24.23 -34.05 4.75
C GLY A 35 25.47 -34.95 4.70
N GLN A 36 26.41 -34.77 5.63
CA GLN A 36 27.63 -35.57 5.92
C GLN A 36 28.39 -34.84 7.05
N GLY A 37 29.17 -35.47 7.94
CA GLY A 37 29.44 -36.89 8.18
C GLY A 37 30.48 -36.98 9.32
N ALA A 38 30.35 -37.96 10.23
CA ALA A 38 31.27 -38.13 11.36
C ALA A 38 32.62 -38.75 10.93
N PRO A 39 33.66 -38.60 11.77
CA PRO A 39 34.62 -39.70 11.91
C PRO A 39 34.91 -40.06 13.39
N ALA A 40 35.01 -41.37 13.63
CA ALA A 40 35.75 -41.96 14.76
C ALA A 40 37.28 -41.88 14.47
N ALA A 41 38.25 -42.32 15.28
CA ALA A 41 38.39 -43.16 16.48
C ALA A 41 39.76 -42.75 17.15
N PRO A 42 40.52 -43.56 17.96
CA PRO A 42 40.26 -44.85 18.62
C PRO A 42 40.69 -44.92 20.12
N ALA A 43 40.59 -46.12 20.70
CA ALA A 43 41.20 -46.51 21.99
C ALA A 43 42.74 -46.76 21.85
N GLN A 44 43.57 -47.16 22.83
CA GLN A 44 43.36 -47.95 24.07
C GLN A 44 44.68 -47.98 24.90
N SER A 45 44.65 -48.00 26.25
CA SER A 45 45.60 -48.73 27.14
C SER A 45 45.42 -48.39 28.64
N ALA A 46 45.77 -49.32 29.53
CA ALA A 46 45.56 -49.32 30.99
C ALA A 46 46.94 -49.18 31.75
N PRO A 47 47.16 -49.44 33.07
CA PRO A 47 46.37 -50.25 34.02
C PRO A 47 46.25 -49.79 35.52
N ALA A 48 45.25 -50.41 36.18
CA ALA A 48 45.17 -50.94 37.55
C ALA A 48 45.91 -50.31 38.78
N ALA A 49 45.13 -50.14 39.85
CA ALA A 49 45.51 -50.49 41.24
C ALA A 49 44.25 -50.86 42.04
N ALA A 50 44.35 -51.78 43.02
CA ALA A 50 43.23 -52.28 43.84
C ALA A 50 43.57 -52.26 45.32
N THR A 51 42.56 -52.15 46.20
CA THR A 51 42.70 -52.44 47.64
C THR A 51 41.36 -52.80 48.28
N GLN A 52 41.36 -53.82 49.14
CA GLN A 52 40.25 -54.31 49.99
C GLN A 52 40.57 -53.97 51.48
N PRO A 53 39.86 -54.49 52.51
CA PRO A 53 38.46 -54.26 52.88
C PRO A 53 38.27 -53.85 54.37
N SER A 54 37.01 -53.78 54.83
CA SER A 54 36.47 -53.55 56.19
C SER A 54 37.00 -54.52 57.29
N PRO A 55 36.81 -54.29 58.63
CA PRO A 55 35.47 -54.38 59.28
C PRO A 55 35.25 -53.62 60.62
N THR A 56 34.00 -53.57 61.14
CA THR A 56 33.66 -53.68 62.59
C THR A 56 32.23 -54.26 62.76
N GLN A 57 31.95 -54.89 63.91
CA GLN A 57 30.90 -55.89 64.18
C GLN A 57 29.62 -55.33 64.85
N ALA A 58 28.49 -56.06 64.70
CA ALA A 58 27.51 -56.35 65.78
C ALA A 58 26.53 -57.51 65.40
N LYS A 59 25.95 -58.19 66.41
CA LYS A 59 25.08 -59.41 66.37
C LYS A 59 24.15 -59.38 67.63
N PRO A 60 23.13 -60.25 67.84
CA PRO A 60 22.00 -60.62 66.96
C PRO A 60 20.60 -60.86 67.66
N GLY A 61 19.48 -60.77 66.91
CA GLY A 61 18.19 -61.50 67.13
C GLY A 61 17.16 -60.94 68.16
N PRO A 62 15.93 -61.52 68.27
CA PRO A 62 15.28 -62.55 67.43
C PRO A 62 13.79 -62.29 67.01
N ASN A 63 13.27 -63.14 66.09
CA ASN A 63 11.88 -63.49 65.73
C ASN A 63 10.66 -62.60 66.13
N ALA A 64 9.86 -62.21 65.12
CA ALA A 64 8.39 -62.39 65.09
C ALA A 64 7.80 -62.20 63.68
N ALA A 65 6.76 -62.96 63.34
CA ALA A 65 5.89 -62.79 62.15
C ALA A 65 4.54 -63.49 62.43
N PRO A 66 3.45 -63.24 61.67
CA PRO A 66 3.09 -62.04 60.89
C PRO A 66 1.69 -61.47 61.27
N ALA A 67 1.37 -60.22 60.93
CA ALA A 67 -0.02 -59.74 60.91
C ALA A 67 -0.24 -58.54 59.96
N ASP A 68 -1.31 -58.66 59.17
CA ASP A 68 -2.15 -57.64 58.52
C ASP A 68 -1.54 -56.54 57.63
N ALA A 69 -1.83 -56.70 56.34
CA ALA A 69 -1.56 -55.72 55.30
C ALA A 69 -2.50 -54.50 55.40
N LYS A 70 -1.91 -53.30 55.48
CA LYS A 70 -2.57 -52.06 55.08
C LYS A 70 -1.66 -51.34 54.09
N ALA A 71 -1.95 -51.50 52.80
CA ALA A 71 -1.14 -50.92 51.74
C ALA A 71 -1.22 -49.39 51.77
N ALA A 72 -0.15 -48.74 52.21
CA ALA A 72 0.00 -47.30 52.06
C ALA A 72 0.20 -46.97 50.57
N LYS A 73 -0.66 -46.11 50.00
CA LYS A 73 -0.47 -45.53 48.65
C LYS A 73 0.94 -44.91 48.61
N ALA A 74 1.81 -45.42 47.75
CA ALA A 74 3.09 -44.78 47.45
C ALA A 74 2.82 -43.38 46.85
N PRO A 75 3.64 -42.36 47.17
CA PRO A 75 3.53 -41.07 46.49
C PRO A 75 3.83 -41.26 45.00
N ALA A 76 2.96 -40.73 44.13
CA ALA A 76 3.15 -40.82 42.70
C ALA A 76 4.49 -40.17 42.29
N PRO A 77 5.25 -40.77 41.35
CA PRO A 77 6.44 -40.13 40.81
C PRO A 77 6.04 -38.82 40.14
N LYS A 78 6.80 -37.75 40.39
CA LYS A 78 6.62 -36.49 39.66
C LYS A 78 6.74 -36.78 38.16
N PRO A 79 5.82 -36.30 37.30
CA PRO A 79 5.93 -36.53 35.87
C PRO A 79 7.24 -35.96 35.35
N VAL A 80 7.92 -36.74 34.50
CA VAL A 80 9.22 -36.37 33.95
C VAL A 80 9.04 -35.14 33.07
N VAL A 81 9.64 -34.02 33.49
CA VAL A 81 9.72 -32.81 32.67
C VAL A 81 10.29 -33.21 31.32
N SER A 82 9.60 -32.90 30.22
CA SER A 82 10.10 -33.25 28.90
C SER A 82 11.46 -32.60 28.69
N GLU A 83 12.48 -33.40 28.38
CA GLU A 83 13.89 -33.01 28.25
C GLU A 83 14.09 -31.77 27.35
N GLN A 84 13.19 -31.56 26.38
CA GLN A 84 13.16 -30.38 25.52
C GLN A 84 12.82 -29.06 26.24
N ILE A 85 11.95 -29.05 27.27
CA ILE A 85 11.60 -27.83 28.01
C ILE A 85 12.76 -27.40 28.91
N GLN A 86 13.48 -28.36 29.52
CA GLN A 86 14.70 -28.07 30.29
C GLN A 86 15.77 -27.43 29.39
N ASN A 87 16.06 -28.03 28.23
CA ASN A 87 16.99 -27.45 27.25
C ASN A 87 16.59 -26.04 26.78
N VAL A 88 15.29 -25.74 26.67
CA VAL A 88 14.80 -24.38 26.36
C VAL A 88 14.99 -23.44 27.55
N ARG A 89 14.79 -23.90 28.78
CA ARG A 89 14.98 -23.09 29.98
C ARG A 89 16.46 -22.76 30.21
N ASP A 90 17.36 -23.72 30.02
CA ASP A 90 18.81 -23.51 30.09
C ASP A 90 19.30 -22.47 29.05
N GLN A 91 18.70 -22.44 27.86
CA GLN A 91 18.97 -21.42 26.84
C GLN A 91 18.48 -20.02 27.27
N LEU A 92 17.36 -19.93 28.00
CA LEU A 92 16.86 -18.67 28.52
C LEU A 92 17.65 -18.19 29.75
N ASP A 93 18.04 -19.09 30.64
CA ASP A 93 18.82 -18.75 31.84
C ASP A 93 20.26 -18.32 31.49
N SER A 94 20.86 -18.92 30.46
CA SER A 94 22.13 -18.44 29.88
C SER A 94 21.97 -17.09 29.16
N ALA A 95 20.89 -16.88 28.40
CA ALA A 95 20.59 -15.58 27.81
C ALA A 95 20.36 -14.48 28.87
N LYS A 96 19.69 -14.82 29.98
CA LYS A 96 19.50 -13.93 31.13
C LYS A 96 20.83 -13.53 31.77
N ALA A 97 21.72 -14.48 32.03
CA ALA A 97 23.04 -14.20 32.61
C ALA A 97 23.88 -13.26 31.71
N ASP A 98 23.84 -13.46 30.38
CA ASP A 98 24.50 -12.56 29.42
C ASP A 98 23.91 -11.14 29.45
N LEU A 99 22.58 -10.99 29.56
CA LEU A 99 21.90 -9.69 29.62
C LEU A 99 22.19 -8.98 30.95
N GLU A 100 22.12 -9.67 32.09
CA GLU A 100 22.47 -9.12 33.41
C GLU A 100 23.94 -8.67 33.48
N GLN A 101 24.86 -9.42 32.86
CA GLN A 101 26.27 -9.02 32.76
C GLN A 101 26.44 -7.73 31.94
N ARG A 102 25.69 -7.57 30.85
CA ARG A 102 25.70 -6.36 30.00
C ARG A 102 25.09 -5.15 30.70
N GLU A 103 23.97 -5.34 31.39
CA GLU A 103 23.32 -4.30 32.19
C GLU A 103 24.25 -3.81 33.31
N LYS A 104 24.96 -4.72 33.98
CA LYS A 104 25.98 -4.38 34.99
C LYS A 104 27.07 -3.46 34.44
N ILE A 105 27.53 -3.67 33.20
CA ILE A 105 28.47 -2.75 32.53
C ILE A 105 27.88 -1.34 32.39
N LEU A 106 26.58 -1.21 32.09
CA LEU A 106 25.90 0.08 31.97
C LEU A 106 25.71 0.79 33.32
N THR A 107 25.55 0.06 34.42
CA THR A 107 25.42 0.66 35.77
C THR A 107 26.72 1.20 36.37
N GLY A 108 27.88 0.93 35.76
CA GLY A 108 29.18 1.38 36.26
C GLY A 108 29.33 2.92 36.32
N PRO A 109 30.08 3.48 37.28
CA PRO A 109 30.21 4.93 37.45
C PRO A 109 30.99 5.63 36.33
N ASN A 110 31.82 4.91 35.57
CA ASN A 110 32.59 5.41 34.43
C ASN A 110 32.48 4.44 33.24
N VAL A 111 31.37 4.50 32.50
CA VAL A 111 31.17 3.67 31.28
C VAL A 111 31.81 4.35 30.08
N GLY A 112 32.90 3.79 29.56
CA GLY A 112 33.58 4.28 28.36
C GLY A 112 32.88 3.90 27.06
N SER A 113 33.31 4.48 25.93
CA SER A 113 32.80 4.13 24.59
C SER A 113 32.99 2.63 24.29
N GLY A 114 34.16 2.07 24.60
CA GLY A 114 34.45 0.65 24.45
C GLY A 114 33.70 -0.27 25.42
N ASP A 115 33.12 0.26 26.51
CA ASP A 115 32.19 -0.48 27.38
C ASP A 115 30.79 -0.49 26.77
N LEU A 116 30.32 0.65 26.23
CA LEU A 116 29.05 0.75 25.51
C LEU A 116 29.00 -0.16 24.27
N THR A 117 30.09 -0.22 23.50
CA THR A 117 30.23 -1.15 22.37
C THR A 117 30.15 -2.61 22.84
N ARG A 118 30.92 -3.00 23.87
CA ARG A 118 30.87 -4.38 24.42
C ARG A 118 29.51 -4.75 25.01
N ALA A 119 28.83 -3.81 25.67
CA ALA A 119 27.49 -4.03 26.22
C ALA A 119 26.49 -4.33 25.09
N ARG A 120 26.61 -3.66 23.94
CA ARG A 120 25.75 -3.83 22.76
C ARG A 120 26.11 -5.04 21.88
N ASP A 121 27.39 -5.32 21.69
CA ASP A 121 27.88 -6.29 20.70
C ASP A 121 27.37 -7.70 21.01
N GLY A 122 26.55 -8.24 20.12
CA GLY A 122 25.94 -9.56 20.25
C GLY A 122 24.57 -9.61 20.94
N ILE A 123 24.00 -8.48 21.39
CA ILE A 123 22.61 -8.47 21.89
C ILE A 123 21.64 -9.02 20.84
N GLU A 124 21.78 -8.64 19.56
CA GLU A 124 20.89 -9.11 18.49
C GLU A 124 20.90 -10.66 18.37
N ALA A 125 22.06 -11.29 18.55
CA ALA A 125 22.19 -12.75 18.52
C ALA A 125 21.56 -13.44 19.75
N ILE A 126 21.44 -12.72 20.88
CA ILE A 126 20.70 -13.17 22.06
C ILE A 126 19.19 -12.98 21.83
N ALA A 127 18.78 -11.81 21.32
CA ALA A 127 17.40 -11.52 20.96
C ALA A 127 16.84 -12.50 19.92
N ASP A 128 17.62 -12.86 18.89
CA ASP A 128 17.25 -13.88 17.90
C ASP A 128 17.06 -15.28 18.51
N LYS A 129 17.91 -15.70 19.46
CA LYS A 129 17.70 -16.94 20.23
C LYS A 129 16.40 -16.89 21.04
N ILE A 130 16.13 -15.78 21.72
CA ILE A 130 14.91 -15.59 22.51
C ILE A 130 13.66 -15.59 21.61
N ARG A 131 13.70 -14.91 20.46
CA ARG A 131 12.62 -14.92 19.44
C ARG A 131 12.36 -16.35 18.96
N HIS A 132 13.39 -17.11 18.63
CA HIS A 132 13.27 -18.51 18.22
C HIS A 132 12.65 -19.41 19.32
N VAL A 133 12.99 -19.18 20.59
CA VAL A 133 12.33 -19.85 21.74
C VAL A 133 10.83 -19.47 21.83
N ILE A 134 10.47 -18.20 21.62
CA ILE A 134 9.07 -17.77 21.59
C ILE A 134 8.33 -18.44 20.41
N ASP A 135 8.92 -18.46 19.22
CA ASP A 135 8.31 -19.04 18.02
C ASP A 135 8.10 -20.56 18.16
N ILE A 136 8.98 -21.29 18.87
CA ILE A 136 8.80 -22.72 19.18
C ILE A 136 7.77 -22.98 20.29
N THR A 137 7.74 -22.14 21.33
CA THR A 137 6.85 -22.35 22.50
C THR A 137 5.41 -21.92 22.25
N THR A 138 5.18 -20.93 21.38
CA THR A 138 3.83 -20.41 21.08
C THR A 138 2.84 -21.49 20.59
N PRO A 139 3.09 -22.25 19.50
CA PRO A 139 2.14 -23.27 19.05
C PRO A 139 1.99 -24.43 20.05
N ARG A 140 3.00 -24.68 20.90
CA ARG A 140 2.94 -25.68 21.97
C ARG A 140 2.01 -25.23 23.10
N LEU A 141 2.06 -23.95 23.48
CA LEU A 141 1.18 -23.35 24.47
C LEU A 141 -0.28 -23.34 23.99
N GLU A 142 -0.52 -23.01 22.72
CA GLU A 142 -1.84 -23.06 22.09
C GLU A 142 -2.40 -24.48 22.10
N ALA A 143 -1.66 -25.47 21.60
CA ALA A 143 -2.08 -26.88 21.61
C ALA A 143 -2.30 -27.43 23.04
N ALA A 144 -1.52 -26.98 24.03
CA ALA A 144 -1.71 -27.37 25.43
C ALA A 144 -2.98 -26.74 26.02
N ARG A 145 -3.27 -25.47 25.71
CA ARG A 145 -4.51 -24.78 26.10
C ARG A 145 -5.74 -25.41 25.45
N GLU A 146 -5.68 -25.76 24.16
CA GLU A 146 -6.77 -26.48 23.48
C GLU A 146 -7.08 -27.81 24.19
N ARG A 147 -6.05 -28.62 24.48
CA ARG A 147 -6.20 -29.88 25.25
C ARG A 147 -6.73 -29.66 26.66
N LEU A 148 -6.45 -28.53 27.29
CA LEU A 148 -7.05 -28.17 28.58
C LEU A 148 -8.54 -27.83 28.41
N THR A 149 -8.91 -27.05 27.38
CA THR A 149 -10.32 -26.71 27.11
C THR A 149 -11.18 -27.91 26.74
N GLN A 150 -10.60 -28.97 26.15
CA GLN A 150 -11.29 -30.23 25.87
C GLN A 150 -11.76 -30.98 27.13
N LEU A 151 -11.15 -30.75 28.30
CA LEU A 151 -11.61 -31.30 29.59
C LEU A 151 -12.81 -30.54 30.19
N GLY A 152 -13.30 -29.50 29.50
CA GLY A 152 -14.42 -28.68 29.95
C GLY A 152 -14.12 -27.80 31.17
N PRO A 153 -15.04 -26.87 31.50
CA PRO A 153 -14.92 -26.05 32.69
C PRO A 153 -15.00 -26.92 33.95
N LYS A 154 -14.18 -26.60 34.95
CA LYS A 154 -14.15 -27.30 36.24
C LYS A 154 -15.55 -27.26 36.90
N PRO A 155 -16.15 -28.41 37.28
CA PRO A 155 -17.46 -28.43 37.91
C PRO A 155 -17.40 -27.69 39.26
N LYS A 156 -18.48 -26.96 39.58
CA LYS A 156 -18.52 -26.13 40.80
C LYS A 156 -18.82 -26.93 42.06
N GLU A 157 -19.56 -28.03 41.95
CA GLU A 157 -19.90 -28.99 42.99
C GLU A 157 -20.09 -30.37 42.35
N GLY A 158 -19.61 -31.44 43.01
CA GLY A 158 -19.64 -32.83 42.52
C GLY A 158 -18.25 -33.43 42.31
N GLU A 159 -18.08 -34.70 42.66
CA GLU A 159 -16.81 -35.43 42.57
C GLU A 159 -16.39 -35.62 41.10
N GLU A 160 -15.34 -34.93 40.64
CA GLU A 160 -14.56 -35.38 39.48
C GLU A 160 -13.98 -36.76 39.83
N GLY A 161 -14.12 -37.76 38.94
CA GLY A 161 -13.46 -39.06 39.14
C GLY A 161 -11.95 -38.88 39.31
N GLU A 162 -11.32 -39.64 40.23
CA GLU A 162 -9.91 -39.44 40.63
C GLU A 162 -8.97 -39.27 39.41
N ASP A 163 -9.21 -40.01 38.32
CA ASP A 163 -8.39 -39.99 37.11
C ASP A 163 -8.53 -38.68 36.31
N VAL A 164 -9.74 -38.12 36.18
CA VAL A 164 -10.00 -36.86 35.46
C VAL A 164 -9.45 -35.67 36.24
N ALA A 165 -9.58 -35.70 37.57
CA ALA A 165 -9.00 -34.68 38.44
C ALA A 165 -7.46 -34.65 38.33
N ARG A 166 -6.82 -35.83 38.33
CA ARG A 166 -5.37 -35.96 38.10
C ARG A 166 -4.96 -35.45 36.73
N GLU A 167 -5.62 -35.91 35.66
CA GLU A 167 -5.33 -35.48 34.29
C GLU A 167 -5.50 -33.95 34.10
N ARG A 168 -6.52 -33.35 34.73
CA ARG A 168 -6.67 -31.89 34.77
C ARG A 168 -5.46 -31.23 35.43
N THR A 169 -5.03 -31.68 36.61
CA THR A 169 -3.87 -31.09 37.31
C THR A 169 -2.56 -31.23 36.54
N GLU A 170 -2.34 -32.36 35.86
CA GLU A 170 -1.15 -32.57 35.01
C GLU A 170 -1.16 -31.63 33.78
N ARG A 171 -2.31 -31.47 33.12
CA ARG A 171 -2.45 -30.55 31.98
C ARG A 171 -2.38 -29.08 32.40
N GLU A 172 -2.94 -28.70 33.56
CA GLU A 172 -2.83 -27.36 34.14
C GLU A 172 -1.36 -27.02 34.44
N HIS A 173 -0.60 -27.96 35.03
CA HIS A 173 0.83 -27.79 35.27
C HIS A 173 1.63 -27.62 33.97
N ALA A 174 1.37 -28.44 32.96
CA ALA A 174 2.05 -28.36 31.66
C ALA A 174 1.77 -27.04 30.93
N VAL A 175 0.53 -26.51 31.00
CA VAL A 175 0.20 -25.18 30.46
C VAL A 175 0.94 -24.09 31.24
N ALA A 176 0.95 -24.15 32.57
CA ALA A 176 1.61 -23.15 33.41
C ALA A 176 3.13 -23.07 33.17
N GLU A 177 3.81 -24.21 33.03
CA GLU A 177 5.25 -24.30 32.79
C GLU A 177 5.68 -23.68 31.44
N ILE A 178 4.91 -23.96 30.38
CA ILE A 178 5.14 -23.37 29.05
C ILE A 178 4.81 -21.87 29.07
N ASP A 179 3.73 -21.46 29.73
CA ASP A 179 3.31 -20.06 29.85
C ASP A 179 4.34 -19.23 30.63
N GLU A 180 4.87 -19.75 31.74
CA GLU A 180 5.94 -19.09 32.50
C GLU A 180 7.23 -18.96 31.65
N THR A 181 7.61 -20.02 30.94
CA THR A 181 8.78 -20.01 30.04
C THR A 181 8.61 -18.99 28.92
N GLN A 182 7.41 -18.87 28.34
CA GLN A 182 7.10 -17.86 27.31
C GLN A 182 7.09 -16.43 27.89
N ARG A 183 6.58 -16.23 29.12
CA ARG A 183 6.64 -14.93 29.83
C ARG A 183 8.07 -14.51 30.12
N LEU A 184 8.91 -15.43 30.60
CA LEU A 184 10.32 -15.18 30.85
C LEU A 184 11.02 -14.79 29.55
N ALA A 185 10.84 -15.56 28.46
CA ALA A 185 11.39 -15.22 27.15
C ALA A 185 10.95 -13.83 26.66
N LYS A 186 9.65 -13.49 26.77
CA LYS A 186 9.14 -12.16 26.44
C LYS A 186 9.77 -11.04 27.30
N SER A 187 9.99 -11.29 28.59
CA SER A 187 10.65 -10.31 29.48
C SER A 187 12.13 -10.11 29.14
N LEU A 188 12.88 -11.17 28.81
CA LEU A 188 14.28 -11.06 28.39
C LEU A 188 14.41 -10.34 27.03
N LEU A 189 13.44 -10.52 26.12
CA LEU A 189 13.41 -9.76 24.88
C LEU A 189 13.27 -8.25 25.16
N VAL A 190 12.31 -7.86 26.02
CA VAL A 190 12.14 -6.46 26.46
C VAL A 190 13.38 -5.93 27.18
N GLN A 191 14.03 -6.73 28.03
CA GLN A 191 15.30 -6.34 28.67
C GLN A 191 16.41 -6.11 27.63
N SER A 192 16.48 -6.95 26.59
CA SER A 192 17.45 -6.80 25.50
C SER A 192 17.25 -5.49 24.72
N ASP A 193 16.00 -5.11 24.44
CA ASP A 193 15.65 -3.84 23.80
C ASP A 193 15.99 -2.65 24.72
N GLN A 194 15.67 -2.74 26.02
CA GLN A 194 16.01 -1.72 27.02
C GLN A 194 17.53 -1.48 27.13
N ILE A 195 18.36 -2.53 27.07
CA ILE A 195 19.83 -2.39 27.08
C ILE A 195 20.31 -1.67 25.80
N VAL A 196 19.74 -1.98 24.63
CA VAL A 196 20.05 -1.28 23.36
C VAL A 196 19.68 0.20 23.45
N ASP A 197 18.49 0.53 23.97
CA ASP A 197 18.04 1.91 24.17
C ASP A 197 18.90 2.66 25.19
N GLN A 198 19.27 2.04 26.31
CA GLN A 198 20.18 2.62 27.29
C GLN A 198 21.56 2.90 26.66
N VAL A 199 22.13 1.98 25.89
CA VAL A 199 23.38 2.20 25.16
C VAL A 199 23.23 3.36 24.17
N SER A 200 22.16 3.39 23.37
CA SER A 200 21.92 4.43 22.38
C SER A 200 21.80 5.80 23.05
N ASN A 201 21.02 5.91 24.12
CA ASN A 201 20.84 7.14 24.89
C ASN A 201 22.13 7.60 25.58
N ARG A 202 22.90 6.68 26.20
CA ARG A 202 24.23 6.97 26.77
C ARG A 202 25.20 7.49 25.71
N ARG A 203 25.25 6.86 24.52
CA ARG A 203 26.14 7.27 23.43
C ARG A 203 25.74 8.62 22.85
N ARG A 204 24.44 8.87 22.63
CA ARG A 204 23.92 10.20 22.23
C ARG A 204 24.28 11.28 23.27
N ALA A 205 24.06 11.02 24.56
CA ALA A 205 24.40 11.96 25.63
C ALA A 205 25.91 12.19 25.79
N ALA A 206 26.75 11.19 25.53
CA ALA A 206 28.21 11.37 25.49
C ALA A 206 28.65 12.20 24.27
N PHE A 207 28.08 11.93 23.09
CA PHE A 207 28.31 12.67 21.86
C PHE A 207 27.89 14.15 21.98
N THR A 208 26.66 14.43 22.44
CA THR A 208 26.19 15.81 22.66
C THR A 208 27.07 16.57 23.66
N ARG A 209 27.49 15.92 24.76
CA ARG A 209 28.43 16.53 25.72
C ARG A 209 29.77 16.85 25.09
N GLY A 210 30.36 15.93 24.32
CA GLY A 210 31.64 16.16 23.63
C GLY A 210 31.58 17.21 22.52
N LEU A 211 30.45 17.38 21.83
CA LEU A 211 30.26 18.45 20.85
C LEU A 211 30.21 19.83 21.50
N PHE A 212 29.45 19.96 22.60
CA PHE A 212 29.25 21.23 23.31
C PHE A 212 30.17 21.40 24.53
N GLU A 213 31.27 20.63 24.61
CA GLU A 213 32.29 20.82 25.61
C GLU A 213 33.03 22.13 25.34
N ARG A 214 33.02 23.04 26.31
CA ARG A 214 33.63 24.36 26.18
C ARG A 214 35.13 24.29 26.48
N SER A 215 35.93 24.22 25.43
CA SER A 215 37.39 24.33 25.50
C SER A 215 37.86 25.78 25.62
N THR A 216 39.15 25.97 25.91
CA THR A 216 39.79 27.29 25.96
C THR A 216 39.72 27.97 24.58
N ALA A 217 39.11 29.16 24.52
CA ALA A 217 38.88 29.88 23.28
C ALA A 217 40.19 30.39 22.62
N LEU A 218 40.25 30.39 21.28
CA LEU A 218 41.40 30.88 20.50
C LEU A 218 41.83 32.32 20.81
N VAL A 219 40.88 33.17 21.21
CA VAL A 219 41.10 34.59 21.52
C VAL A 219 41.72 34.78 22.92
N SER A 220 41.68 33.74 23.78
CA SER A 220 42.20 33.86 25.13
C SER A 220 43.75 33.87 25.15
N PRO A 221 44.40 34.81 25.86
CA PRO A 221 45.86 34.81 26.02
C PRO A 221 46.37 33.55 26.75
N ASP A 222 45.58 33.01 27.68
CA ASP A 222 45.89 31.80 28.45
C ASP A 222 46.16 30.58 27.57
N LEU A 223 45.42 30.39 26.47
CA LEU A 223 45.68 29.31 25.50
C LEU A 223 47.11 29.39 24.95
N TRP A 224 47.51 30.58 24.50
CA TRP A 224 48.81 30.81 23.86
C TRP A 224 49.97 30.78 24.85
N MET A 225 49.75 31.26 26.08
CA MET A 225 50.73 31.13 27.17
C MET A 225 50.97 29.66 27.54
N ARG A 226 49.92 28.83 27.63
CA ARG A 226 50.05 27.38 27.87
C ARG A 226 50.79 26.68 26.72
N ILE A 227 50.41 26.95 25.47
CA ILE A 227 51.11 26.41 24.30
C ILE A 227 52.60 26.77 24.35
N ALA A 228 52.95 28.04 24.59
CA ALA A 228 54.34 28.47 24.69
C ALA A 228 55.11 27.78 25.83
N ALA A 229 54.46 27.51 26.96
CA ALA A 229 55.05 26.77 28.08
C ALA A 229 55.25 25.26 27.78
N ASP A 230 54.34 24.65 27.02
CA ASP A 230 54.41 23.23 26.64
C ASP A 230 55.28 22.96 25.40
N VAL A 231 55.58 23.95 24.54
CA VAL A 231 56.45 23.79 23.34
C VAL A 231 57.77 23.05 23.63
N PRO A 232 58.56 23.36 24.68
CA PRO A 232 59.79 22.64 24.97
C PRO A 232 59.59 21.18 25.41
N ARG A 233 58.39 20.81 25.89
CA ARG A 233 58.01 19.43 26.18
C ARG A 233 57.62 18.70 24.89
N ASP A 234 56.77 19.31 24.08
CA ASP A 234 56.27 18.70 22.85
C ASP A 234 57.38 18.55 21.79
N LEU A 235 58.34 19.47 21.73
CA LEU A 235 59.57 19.33 20.92
C LEU A 235 60.42 18.13 21.35
N ARG A 236 60.58 17.89 22.67
CA ARG A 236 61.28 16.70 23.19
C ARG A 236 60.51 15.41 22.91
N ALA A 237 59.18 15.44 22.99
CA ALA A 237 58.34 14.30 22.62
C ALA A 237 58.45 13.97 21.13
N LEU A 238 58.53 14.98 20.27
CA LEU A 238 58.78 14.83 18.83
C LEU A 238 60.19 14.30 18.55
N GLN A 239 61.23 14.81 19.23
CA GLN A 239 62.60 14.27 19.14
C GLN A 239 62.63 12.78 19.51
N GLY A 240 62.07 12.42 20.67
CA GLY A 240 61.97 11.01 21.09
C GLY A 240 61.13 10.15 20.13
N ALA A 241 60.14 10.70 19.43
CA ALA A 241 59.40 9.99 18.39
C ALA A 241 60.22 9.76 17.10
N VAL A 242 61.12 10.68 16.75
CA VAL A 242 62.10 10.51 15.66
C VAL A 242 63.16 9.49 16.06
N GLU A 243 63.69 9.54 17.29
CA GLU A 243 64.66 8.59 17.83
C GLU A 243 64.08 7.16 17.92
N ASP A 244 62.85 7.00 18.40
CA ASP A 244 62.15 5.70 18.40
C ASP A 244 61.92 5.17 16.98
N THR A 245 61.66 6.05 16.01
CA THR A 245 61.56 5.65 14.60
C THR A 245 62.92 5.23 14.05
N ALA A 246 64.00 5.96 14.36
CA ALA A 246 65.35 5.62 13.93
C ALA A 246 65.86 4.30 14.54
N THR A 247 65.55 4.02 15.81
CA THR A 247 65.91 2.75 16.47
C THR A 247 65.10 1.57 15.94
N LEU A 248 63.80 1.74 15.67
CA LEU A 248 63.00 0.72 14.97
C LEU A 248 63.51 0.48 13.54
N PHE A 249 63.88 1.53 12.81
CA PHE A 249 64.45 1.39 11.47
C PHE A 249 65.81 0.68 11.50
N ALA A 250 66.68 0.97 12.47
CA ALA A 250 67.95 0.27 12.65
C ALA A 250 67.77 -1.22 13.05
N ARG A 251 66.71 -1.54 13.80
CA ARG A 251 66.42 -2.90 14.28
C ARG A 251 65.67 -3.77 13.26
N ASN A 252 64.63 -3.20 12.64
CA ASN A 252 63.67 -3.91 11.77
C ASN A 252 63.88 -3.62 10.28
N GLY A 253 64.78 -2.69 9.92
CA GLY A 253 65.17 -2.33 8.55
C GLY A 253 65.98 -3.39 7.81
N THR A 254 65.53 -4.64 7.85
CA THR A 254 66.09 -5.71 7.02
C THR A 254 65.85 -5.42 5.53
N ILE A 255 66.72 -5.94 4.66
CA ILE A 255 66.62 -5.75 3.20
C ILE A 255 65.23 -6.15 2.69
N GLY A 256 64.62 -7.22 3.24
CA GLY A 256 63.26 -7.64 2.88
C GLY A 256 62.18 -6.62 3.23
N ASN A 257 62.23 -6.03 4.44
CA ASN A 257 61.28 -5.00 4.87
C ASN A 257 61.44 -3.69 4.07
N LEU A 258 62.69 -3.27 3.82
CA LEU A 258 62.98 -2.09 3.01
C LEU A 258 62.57 -2.27 1.55
N LEU A 259 62.75 -3.47 0.99
CA LEU A 259 62.29 -3.82 -0.35
C LEU A 259 60.76 -3.85 -0.44
N LEU A 260 60.07 -4.41 0.56
CA LEU A 260 58.60 -4.40 0.64
C LEU A 260 58.07 -2.96 0.68
N LEU A 261 58.63 -2.12 1.55
CA LEU A 261 58.26 -0.71 1.65
C LEU A 261 58.57 0.07 0.37
N GLY A 262 59.74 -0.17 -0.24
CA GLY A 262 60.13 0.43 -1.52
C GLY A 262 59.21 0.03 -2.68
N ILE A 263 58.78 -1.23 -2.74
CA ILE A 263 57.76 -1.70 -3.69
C ILE A 263 56.42 -1.02 -3.43
N ALA A 264 55.99 -0.90 -2.17
CA ALA A 264 54.73 -0.23 -1.83
C ALA A 264 54.72 1.25 -2.23
N PHE A 265 55.81 1.99 -1.97
CA PHE A 265 55.98 3.36 -2.46
C PHE A 265 56.04 3.43 -3.99
N GLY A 266 56.76 2.53 -4.65
CA GLY A 266 56.85 2.45 -6.12
C GLY A 266 55.49 2.22 -6.77
N ILE A 267 54.70 1.28 -6.23
CA ILE A 267 53.31 1.01 -6.65
C ILE A 267 52.45 2.25 -6.42
N SER A 268 52.53 2.88 -5.24
CA SER A 268 51.74 4.08 -4.93
C SER A 268 52.06 5.24 -5.88
N ILE A 269 53.34 5.54 -6.10
CA ILE A 269 53.79 6.57 -7.05
C ILE A 269 53.31 6.24 -8.47
N ALA A 270 53.42 4.98 -8.92
CA ALA A 270 52.93 4.55 -10.23
C ALA A 270 51.41 4.70 -10.36
N LEU A 271 50.63 4.41 -9.31
CA LEU A 271 49.17 4.57 -9.28
C LEU A 271 48.75 6.04 -9.28
N TYR A 272 49.39 6.91 -8.49
CA TYR A 272 49.13 8.36 -8.51
C TYR A 272 49.58 9.02 -9.82
N PHE A 273 50.69 8.59 -10.42
CA PHE A 273 51.14 9.04 -11.74
C PHE A 273 50.18 8.57 -12.84
N GLY A 274 49.75 7.30 -12.79
CA GLY A 274 48.76 6.73 -13.71
C GLY A 274 47.42 7.45 -13.62
N ARG A 275 46.94 7.73 -12.41
CA ARG A 275 45.77 8.57 -12.14
C ARG A 275 45.88 9.93 -12.83
N ARG A 276 46.98 10.65 -12.64
CA ARG A 276 47.12 12.03 -13.15
C ARG A 276 47.32 12.10 -14.67
N ASN A 277 48.12 11.18 -15.24
CA ASN A 277 48.62 11.30 -16.62
C ASN A 277 48.00 10.32 -17.61
N ILE A 278 47.49 9.17 -17.13
CA ILE A 278 46.99 8.06 -17.97
C ILE A 278 45.47 7.97 -17.91
N ALA A 279 44.85 8.06 -16.73
CA ALA A 279 43.39 7.97 -16.59
C ALA A 279 42.59 8.97 -17.46
N PRO A 280 43.00 10.25 -17.62
CA PRO A 280 42.29 11.19 -18.50
C PRO A 280 42.27 10.80 -19.98
N ARG A 281 43.19 9.92 -20.42
CA ARG A 281 43.22 9.38 -21.79
C ARG A 281 42.22 8.24 -22.00
N PHE A 282 41.96 7.43 -20.97
CA PHE A 282 40.98 6.34 -20.99
C PHE A 282 39.54 6.82 -20.70
N GLY A 283 39.39 7.87 -19.90
CA GLY A 283 38.15 8.61 -19.73
C GLY A 283 37.83 9.45 -20.97
N ARG A 284 37.42 8.80 -22.07
CA ARG A 284 37.14 9.35 -23.42
C ARG A 284 36.17 10.56 -23.45
N ARG A 285 36.62 11.71 -22.95
CA ARG A 285 36.02 13.04 -23.09
C ARG A 285 36.77 13.78 -24.19
N ASP A 286 36.31 13.66 -25.43
CA ASP A 286 36.91 14.36 -26.57
C ASP A 286 36.51 15.84 -26.54
N ALA A 287 37.50 16.73 -26.51
CA ALA A 287 37.28 18.18 -26.50
C ALA A 287 36.60 18.69 -27.78
N LYS A 288 36.63 17.93 -28.88
CA LYS A 288 35.98 18.27 -30.15
C LYS A 288 34.50 17.86 -30.22
N ALA A 289 33.97 17.15 -29.22
CA ALA A 289 32.57 16.73 -29.20
C ALA A 289 31.67 17.91 -28.79
N VAL A 290 30.86 18.41 -29.73
CA VAL A 290 30.02 19.61 -29.56
C VAL A 290 28.81 19.34 -28.64
N ASP A 291 28.12 18.20 -28.79
CA ASP A 291 27.19 17.69 -27.77
C ASP A 291 27.21 16.14 -27.69
N PRO A 292 27.88 15.56 -26.67
CA PRO A 292 27.85 14.11 -26.44
C PRO A 292 26.54 13.69 -25.77
N SER A 293 25.95 12.54 -26.16
CA SER A 293 24.69 12.10 -25.54
C SER A 293 24.80 11.88 -24.01
N PRO A 294 23.70 12.02 -23.23
CA PRO A 294 23.74 11.91 -21.76
C PRO A 294 24.39 10.62 -21.24
N ARG A 295 24.11 9.49 -21.91
CA ARG A 295 24.76 8.18 -21.64
C ARG A 295 26.28 8.24 -21.76
N ARG A 296 26.82 8.99 -22.73
CA ARG A 296 28.28 9.20 -22.90
C ARG A 296 28.84 10.12 -21.83
N LYS A 297 28.16 11.23 -21.48
CA LYS A 297 28.58 12.14 -20.39
C LYS A 297 28.72 11.37 -19.07
N LEU A 298 27.70 10.58 -18.70
CA LEU A 298 27.69 9.78 -17.46
C LEU A 298 28.68 8.60 -17.45
N LEU A 299 28.83 7.86 -18.55
CA LEU A 299 29.87 6.82 -18.64
C LEU A 299 31.28 7.40 -18.52
N ALA A 300 31.52 8.58 -19.09
CA ALA A 300 32.80 9.27 -18.95
C ALA A 300 33.01 9.77 -17.50
N ALA A 301 31.98 10.35 -16.87
CA ALA A 301 32.02 10.78 -15.47
C ALA A 301 32.37 9.64 -14.51
N TRP A 302 31.68 8.49 -14.60
CA TRP A 302 32.00 7.32 -13.77
C TRP A 302 33.39 6.75 -14.01
N ARG A 303 33.86 6.73 -15.26
CA ARG A 303 35.24 6.29 -15.57
C ARG A 303 36.29 7.22 -14.96
N VAL A 304 36.10 8.54 -15.09
CA VAL A 304 36.97 9.55 -14.48
C VAL A 304 36.94 9.43 -12.95
N PHE A 305 35.77 9.29 -12.34
CA PHE A 305 35.63 9.12 -10.89
C PHE A 305 36.33 7.84 -10.38
N LEU A 306 36.11 6.69 -11.01
CA LEU A 306 36.65 5.40 -10.56
C LEU A 306 38.16 5.29 -10.82
N LEU A 307 38.63 5.67 -12.02
CA LEU A 307 40.07 5.72 -12.33
C LEU A 307 40.80 6.84 -11.58
N GLY A 308 40.07 7.86 -11.13
CA GLY A 308 40.55 8.90 -10.24
C GLY A 308 40.69 8.43 -8.80
N THR A 309 39.71 7.70 -8.28
CA THR A 309 39.62 7.35 -6.86
C THR A 309 40.36 6.05 -6.52
N ILE A 310 40.07 4.97 -7.24
CA ILE A 310 40.53 3.61 -6.87
C ILE A 310 42.07 3.51 -6.81
N PRO A 311 42.85 4.00 -7.79
CA PRO A 311 44.31 3.95 -7.72
C PRO A 311 44.91 4.71 -6.54
N ALA A 312 44.31 5.85 -6.17
CA ALA A 312 44.79 6.65 -5.03
C ALA A 312 44.57 5.93 -3.70
N PHE A 313 43.39 5.33 -3.50
CA PHE A 313 43.11 4.51 -2.32
C PHE A 313 44.00 3.27 -2.25
N ILE A 314 44.17 2.52 -3.35
CA ILE A 314 45.03 1.34 -3.39
C ILE A 314 46.49 1.72 -3.10
N GLY A 315 47.01 2.79 -3.71
CA GLY A 315 48.38 3.26 -3.49
C GLY A 315 48.63 3.70 -2.04
N SER A 316 47.74 4.53 -1.50
CA SER A 316 47.80 4.96 -0.10
C SER A 316 47.70 3.79 0.89
N TYR A 317 46.77 2.85 0.65
CA TYR A 317 46.57 1.69 1.52
C TYR A 317 47.74 0.69 1.45
N ALA A 318 48.33 0.50 0.27
CA ALA A 318 49.52 -0.35 0.10
C ALA A 318 50.72 0.15 0.92
N VAL A 319 50.97 1.47 0.94
CA VAL A 319 52.03 2.06 1.76
C VAL A 319 51.69 1.97 3.25
N TYR A 320 50.45 2.26 3.64
CA TYR A 320 50.02 2.15 5.04
C TYR A 320 50.19 0.73 5.59
N TYR A 321 49.70 -0.28 4.87
CA TYR A 321 49.80 -1.67 5.27
C TYR A 321 51.24 -2.20 5.20
N ALA A 322 52.09 -1.66 4.31
CA ALA A 322 53.52 -1.96 4.31
C ALA A 322 54.22 -1.42 5.56
N LEU A 323 53.87 -0.21 6.03
CA LEU A 323 54.41 0.37 7.26
C LEU A 323 53.97 -0.42 8.51
N ASP A 324 52.71 -0.82 8.57
CA ASP A 324 52.15 -1.68 9.62
C ASP A 324 52.81 -3.07 9.65
N ALA A 325 52.93 -3.72 8.48
CA ALA A 325 53.47 -5.09 8.38
C ALA A 325 54.99 -5.20 8.55
N THR A 326 55.73 -4.09 8.56
CA THR A 326 57.20 -4.08 8.66
C THR A 326 57.72 -3.62 10.03
N ASP A 327 56.86 -3.16 10.93
CA ASP A 327 57.22 -2.59 12.24
C ASP A 327 58.33 -1.50 12.15
N LEU A 328 58.34 -0.72 11.07
CA LEU A 328 59.33 0.35 10.82
C LEU A 328 58.92 1.71 11.41
N LEU A 329 57.64 1.88 11.77
CA LEU A 329 57.13 3.04 12.48
C LEU A 329 56.63 2.62 13.88
N PRO A 330 56.83 3.45 14.92
CA PRO A 330 56.19 3.24 16.21
C PRO A 330 54.66 3.18 16.07
N LEU A 331 53.98 2.27 16.78
CA LEU A 331 52.51 2.15 16.74
C LEU A 331 51.78 3.47 17.01
N ARG A 332 52.37 4.37 17.80
CA ARG A 332 51.82 5.72 18.07
C ARG A 332 51.93 6.70 16.89
N LEU A 333 52.87 6.50 15.98
CA LEU A 333 53.03 7.31 14.76
C LEU A 333 52.32 6.72 13.54
N LEU A 334 51.90 5.46 13.61
CA LEU A 334 51.18 4.78 12.53
C LEU A 334 49.85 5.50 12.14
N PRO A 335 49.07 6.08 13.07
CA PRO A 335 47.95 6.98 12.73
C PRO A 335 48.36 8.23 11.93
N VAL A 336 49.58 8.74 12.09
CA VAL A 336 50.09 9.90 11.35
C VAL A 336 50.28 9.53 9.87
N ALA A 337 50.91 8.39 9.61
CA ALA A 337 51.03 7.85 8.26
C ALA A 337 49.64 7.58 7.65
N GLY A 338 48.71 7.04 8.44
CA GLY A 338 47.31 6.85 8.05
C GLY A 338 46.60 8.16 7.67
N ALA A 339 46.75 9.22 8.46
CA ALA A 339 46.15 10.52 8.20
C ALA A 339 46.71 11.19 6.93
N ILE A 340 48.04 11.11 6.71
CA ILE A 340 48.69 11.66 5.52
C ILE A 340 48.29 10.88 4.27
N LEU A 341 48.43 9.55 4.28
CA LEU A 341 48.15 8.69 3.12
C LEU A 341 46.64 8.66 2.79
N GLY A 342 45.80 8.56 3.82
CA GLY A 342 44.34 8.65 3.68
C GLY A 342 43.89 10.02 3.21
N GLY A 343 44.53 11.10 3.69
CA GLY A 343 44.28 12.47 3.24
C GLY A 343 44.64 12.70 1.77
N LEU A 344 45.77 12.17 1.29
CA LEU A 344 46.11 12.18 -0.14
C LEU A 344 45.05 11.45 -0.99
N ALA A 345 44.55 10.30 -0.52
CA ALA A 345 43.49 9.56 -1.19
C ALA A 345 42.14 10.32 -1.15
N PHE A 346 41.87 11.06 -0.06
CA PHE A 346 40.69 11.89 0.09
C PHE A 346 40.71 13.12 -0.83
N ILE A 347 41.83 13.83 -0.92
CA ILE A 347 42.04 14.93 -1.89
C ILE A 347 41.83 14.38 -3.32
N ALA A 348 42.41 13.21 -3.62
CA ALA A 348 42.25 12.54 -4.90
C ALA A 348 40.78 12.16 -5.21
N PHE A 349 40.01 11.75 -4.20
CA PHE A 349 38.57 11.51 -4.32
C PHE A 349 37.79 12.79 -4.61
N VAL A 350 38.03 13.86 -3.87
CA VAL A 350 37.33 15.15 -4.06
C VAL A 350 37.62 15.74 -5.45
N GLU A 351 38.88 15.70 -5.89
CA GLU A 351 39.28 16.11 -7.24
C GLU A 351 38.60 15.24 -8.33
N ALA A 352 38.58 13.92 -8.16
CA ALA A 352 37.97 13.00 -9.12
C ALA A 352 36.44 13.14 -9.18
N LEU A 353 35.79 13.42 -8.04
CA LEU A 353 34.35 13.64 -7.94
C LEU A 353 33.95 14.99 -8.57
N ALA A 354 34.75 16.03 -8.34
CA ALA A 354 34.58 17.34 -8.97
C ALA A 354 34.79 17.27 -10.50
N ASP A 355 35.84 16.59 -10.99
CA ASP A 355 36.04 16.41 -12.43
C ASP A 355 34.93 15.52 -13.05
N ALA A 356 34.46 14.48 -12.36
CA ALA A 356 33.35 13.65 -12.82
C ALA A 356 32.06 14.46 -13.05
N LEU A 357 31.68 15.33 -12.10
CA LEU A 357 30.47 16.14 -12.18
C LEU A 357 30.63 17.38 -13.09
N LEU A 358 31.70 18.15 -12.89
CA LEU A 358 31.89 19.52 -13.38
C LEU A 358 32.84 19.65 -14.57
N SER A 359 33.65 18.61 -14.87
CA SER A 359 34.51 18.52 -16.04
C SER A 359 35.12 19.87 -16.46
N PRO A 360 35.88 20.55 -15.56
CA PRO A 360 36.15 21.99 -15.66
C PRO A 360 36.75 22.39 -17.00
N ASP A 361 37.71 21.60 -17.51
CA ASP A 361 38.42 21.85 -18.77
C ASP A 361 37.62 21.51 -20.04
N LYS A 362 36.42 20.90 -19.92
CA LYS A 362 35.64 20.38 -21.06
C LYS A 362 34.14 20.66 -20.87
N PRO A 363 33.63 21.86 -21.23
CA PRO A 363 32.26 22.29 -20.96
C PRO A 363 31.17 21.37 -21.54
N SER A 364 31.35 20.80 -22.74
CA SER A 364 30.35 19.92 -23.36
C SER A 364 30.13 18.58 -22.63
N TRP A 365 31.04 18.21 -21.72
CA TRP A 365 31.02 16.95 -20.96
C TRP A 365 30.51 17.09 -19.52
N ARG A 366 30.05 18.27 -19.09
CA ARG A 366 29.46 18.47 -17.76
C ARG A 366 28.18 17.66 -17.58
N VAL A 367 28.00 17.12 -16.37
CA VAL A 367 26.76 16.45 -15.97
C VAL A 367 25.83 17.43 -15.25
N ALA A 368 26.39 18.35 -14.46
CA ALA A 368 25.66 19.48 -13.87
C ALA A 368 25.81 20.73 -14.74
N THR A 369 24.69 21.41 -15.04
CA THR A 369 24.64 22.64 -15.82
C THR A 369 25.15 23.83 -15.00
N MET A 370 26.32 24.37 -15.33
CA MET A 370 26.86 25.61 -14.77
C MET A 370 27.91 26.24 -15.69
N SER A 371 28.17 27.54 -15.52
CA SER A 371 29.15 28.29 -16.31
C SER A 371 30.59 27.84 -16.05
N ASP A 372 31.47 28.11 -17.02
CA ASP A 372 32.88 27.67 -17.00
C ASP A 372 33.64 28.22 -15.79
N ALA A 373 33.43 29.50 -15.48
CA ALA A 373 34.05 30.16 -14.35
C ALA A 373 33.55 29.58 -13.01
N ALA A 374 32.25 29.26 -12.90
CA ALA A 374 31.68 28.61 -11.72
C ALA A 374 32.28 27.22 -11.48
N ALA A 375 32.35 26.38 -12.51
CA ALA A 375 32.92 25.03 -12.42
C ALA A 375 34.37 25.05 -11.91
N ALA A 376 35.23 25.89 -12.49
CA ALA A 376 36.63 25.99 -12.08
C ALA A 376 36.82 26.62 -10.68
N ARG A 377 35.90 27.47 -10.20
CA ARG A 377 35.92 28.02 -8.84
C ARG A 377 35.49 26.97 -7.81
N VAL A 378 34.39 26.25 -8.05
CA VAL A 378 33.86 25.20 -7.15
C VAL A 378 34.86 24.06 -6.99
N THR A 379 35.49 23.58 -8.06
CA THR A 379 36.53 22.54 -7.97
C THR A 379 37.71 22.99 -7.11
N ARG A 380 38.23 24.21 -7.30
CA ARG A 380 39.33 24.75 -6.48
C ARG A 380 38.92 24.95 -5.02
N LEU A 381 37.68 25.35 -4.77
CA LEU A 381 37.13 25.49 -3.41
C LEU A 381 37.09 24.13 -2.68
N ALA A 382 36.50 23.11 -3.32
CA ALA A 382 36.37 21.78 -2.75
C ALA A 382 37.73 21.13 -2.47
N VAL A 383 38.67 21.22 -3.42
CA VAL A 383 40.04 20.72 -3.24
C VAL A 383 40.79 21.51 -2.17
N GLY A 384 40.63 22.84 -2.10
CA GLY A 384 41.25 23.67 -1.06
C GLY A 384 40.79 23.30 0.36
N ILE A 385 39.48 23.08 0.55
CA ILE A 385 38.91 22.58 1.80
C ILE A 385 39.46 21.18 2.14
N ALA A 386 39.50 20.27 1.17
CA ALA A 386 40.05 18.92 1.37
C ALA A 386 41.53 18.90 1.78
N VAL A 387 42.34 19.80 1.20
CA VAL A 387 43.75 20.01 1.57
C VAL A 387 43.86 20.52 3.00
N VAL A 388 43.10 21.55 3.40
CA VAL A 388 43.12 22.06 4.79
C VAL A 388 42.72 20.97 5.78
N ILE A 389 41.65 20.22 5.51
CA ILE A 389 41.22 19.12 6.38
C ILE A 389 42.31 18.05 6.49
N THR A 390 42.96 17.68 5.37
CA THR A 390 44.05 16.70 5.37
C THR A 390 45.25 17.18 6.20
N VAL A 391 45.65 18.45 6.06
CA VAL A 391 46.73 19.05 6.87
C VAL A 391 46.34 19.04 8.36
N VAL A 392 45.14 19.49 8.70
CA VAL A 392 44.64 19.53 10.09
C VAL A 392 44.59 18.15 10.72
N LYS A 393 43.99 17.15 10.04
CA LYS A 393 43.91 15.76 10.54
C LYS A 393 45.30 15.12 10.63
N SER A 394 46.26 15.48 9.77
CA SER A 394 47.65 15.00 9.84
C SER A 394 48.40 15.58 11.03
N ILE A 395 48.26 16.88 11.30
CA ILE A 395 48.85 17.52 12.49
C ILE A 395 48.16 16.99 13.76
N GLU A 396 46.85 16.78 13.74
CA GLU A 396 46.11 16.20 14.87
C GLU A 396 46.55 14.76 15.18
N ALA A 397 46.75 13.93 14.16
CA ALA A 397 47.31 12.60 14.33
C ALA A 397 48.74 12.66 14.89
N LEU A 398 49.57 13.62 14.46
CA LEU A 398 50.92 13.83 14.99
C LEU A 398 50.88 14.25 16.46
N ASN A 399 50.05 15.24 16.81
CA ASN A 399 49.83 15.68 18.20
C ASN A 399 49.41 14.50 19.09
N SER A 400 48.48 13.66 18.62
CA SER A 400 48.07 12.46 19.33
C SER A 400 49.20 11.43 19.44
N GLY A 401 50.03 11.28 18.40
CA GLY A 401 51.13 10.31 18.35
C GLY A 401 52.33 10.67 19.22
N ILE A 402 52.57 11.97 19.49
CA ILE A 402 53.59 12.45 20.43
C ILE A 402 53.02 12.74 21.84
N SER A 403 51.73 12.53 22.06
CA SER A 403 51.01 12.90 23.29
C SER A 403 51.19 14.38 23.66
N ALA A 404 51.07 15.26 22.66
CA ALA A 404 51.18 16.71 22.78
C ALA A 404 50.15 17.29 23.75
N ALA A 405 50.43 18.48 24.29
CA ALA A 405 49.53 19.13 25.25
C ALA A 405 48.16 19.44 24.63
N LEU A 406 47.08 19.24 25.41
CA LEU A 406 45.70 19.48 24.96
C LEU A 406 45.47 20.87 24.33
N PRO A 407 46.06 21.98 24.84
CA PRO A 407 46.01 23.30 24.20
C PRO A 407 46.47 23.31 22.73
N VAL A 408 47.49 22.53 22.37
CA VAL A 408 48.02 22.46 21.00
C VAL A 408 46.99 21.83 20.07
N SER A 409 46.35 20.74 20.47
CA SER A 409 45.28 20.09 19.70
C SER A 409 44.02 20.98 19.56
N ILE A 410 43.68 21.75 20.59
CA ILE A 410 42.61 22.75 20.54
C ILE A 410 42.97 23.84 19.51
N ALA A 411 44.20 24.36 19.54
CA ALA A 411 44.66 25.36 18.59
C ALA A 411 44.71 24.82 17.14
N THR A 412 45.22 23.61 16.90
CA THR A 412 45.26 22.98 15.56
C THR A 412 43.85 22.89 14.95
N ARG A 413 42.87 22.34 15.69
CA ARG A 413 41.48 22.25 15.23
C ARG A 413 40.86 23.63 15.01
N GLY A 414 41.11 24.58 15.92
CA GLY A 414 40.57 25.94 15.84
C GLY A 414 41.10 26.75 14.66
N ILE A 415 42.42 26.73 14.43
CA ILE A 415 43.06 27.38 13.27
C ILE A 415 42.58 26.71 11.97
N GLY A 416 42.48 25.38 11.96
CA GLY A 416 41.91 24.62 10.83
C GLY A 416 40.48 25.03 10.50
N ALA A 417 39.65 25.25 11.51
CA ALA A 417 38.28 25.72 11.34
C ALA A 417 38.21 27.14 10.78
N LEU A 418 39.02 28.06 11.30
CA LEU A 418 39.12 29.44 10.76
C LEU A 418 39.61 29.45 9.31
N ALA A 419 40.61 28.63 8.96
CA ALA A 419 41.09 28.50 7.59
C ALA A 419 40.01 27.93 6.65
N THR A 420 39.26 26.93 7.10
CA THR A 420 38.13 26.34 6.35
C THR A 420 37.00 27.35 6.15
N ALA A 421 36.63 28.10 7.20
CA ALA A 421 35.62 29.16 7.13
C ALA A 421 36.04 30.30 6.18
N LEU A 422 37.31 30.71 6.22
CA LEU A 422 37.86 31.73 5.32
C LEU A 422 37.83 31.27 3.86
N ILE A 423 38.27 30.04 3.58
CA ILE A 423 38.22 29.46 2.22
C ILE A 423 36.77 29.38 1.74
N LEU A 424 35.84 28.92 2.58
CA LEU A 424 34.41 28.84 2.26
C LEU A 424 33.81 30.23 1.98
N ALA A 425 34.11 31.23 2.80
CA ALA A 425 33.67 32.61 2.61
C ALA A 425 34.21 33.24 1.32
N ILE A 426 35.51 33.05 1.02
CA ILE A 426 36.12 33.49 -0.26
C ILE A 426 35.43 32.81 -1.45
N GLY A 427 35.11 31.51 -1.33
CA GLY A 427 34.38 30.75 -2.34
C GLY A 427 32.98 31.30 -2.60
N LEU A 428 32.21 31.54 -1.54
CA LEU A 428 30.83 32.05 -1.60
C LEU A 428 30.77 33.50 -2.08
N HIS A 429 31.73 34.34 -1.70
CA HIS A 429 31.82 35.72 -2.18
C HIS A 429 32.14 35.74 -3.69
N ARG A 430 33.18 35.00 -4.13
CA ARG A 430 33.55 34.89 -5.55
C ARG A 430 32.52 34.16 -6.42
N PHE A 431 31.45 33.62 -5.86
CA PHE A 431 30.31 33.09 -6.61
C PHE A 431 29.25 34.16 -6.88
N ALA A 432 29.24 35.26 -6.11
CA ALA A 432 28.30 36.37 -6.22
C ALA A 432 28.55 37.21 -7.48
N ASP A 433 29.77 37.74 -7.61
CA ASP A 433 30.10 38.82 -8.55
C ASP A 433 29.89 38.42 -10.03
N SER A 434 29.93 37.13 -10.34
CA SER A 434 29.65 36.61 -11.69
C SER A 434 28.17 36.58 -12.07
N ALA A 435 27.24 36.49 -11.11
CA ALA A 435 25.82 36.54 -11.42
C ALA A 435 25.42 37.94 -11.90
N GLU A 436 25.90 38.98 -11.22
CA GLU A 436 25.67 40.38 -11.61
C GLU A 436 26.42 40.78 -12.89
N GLN A 437 27.60 40.20 -13.16
CA GLN A 437 28.37 40.50 -14.38
C GLN A 437 27.83 39.82 -15.65
N GLU A 438 27.20 38.64 -15.56
CA GLU A 438 26.56 38.00 -16.71
C GLU A 438 25.25 38.72 -17.12
N GLU A 439 24.58 39.42 -16.20
CA GLU A 439 23.40 40.26 -16.49
C GLU A 439 23.72 41.57 -17.25
N ALA A 440 24.97 42.04 -17.21
CA ALA A 440 25.32 43.41 -17.62
C ALA A 440 25.59 43.64 -19.13
N CYS A 441 25.65 42.59 -19.96
CA CYS A 441 26.35 42.68 -21.25
C CYS A 441 25.51 42.55 -22.55
N PHE A 442 24.25 42.10 -22.55
CA PHE A 442 23.49 41.95 -23.81
C PHE A 442 21.96 42.17 -23.72
N GLY A 443 21.47 43.14 -24.50
CA GLY A 443 20.09 43.19 -25.00
C GLY A 443 19.01 43.65 -24.02
N PRO A 444 17.73 43.73 -24.47
CA PRO A 444 16.60 43.92 -23.57
C PRO A 444 16.50 42.74 -22.61
N TYR A 445 16.20 43.01 -21.34
CA TYR A 445 16.19 42.03 -20.25
C TYR A 445 15.31 40.80 -20.57
N VAL A 446 15.95 39.73 -21.03
CA VAL A 446 15.37 38.38 -21.05
C VAL A 446 15.80 37.77 -19.73
N ALA A 447 14.86 37.61 -18.79
CA ALA A 447 15.15 36.93 -17.53
C ALA A 447 15.77 35.56 -17.86
N PRO A 448 16.99 35.25 -17.39
CA PRO A 448 17.60 33.96 -17.68
C PRO A 448 16.66 32.87 -17.16
N GLU A 449 16.35 31.86 -17.98
CA GLU A 449 15.63 30.67 -17.51
C GLU A 449 16.38 30.15 -16.29
N ALA A 450 15.75 30.27 -15.11
CA ALA A 450 16.44 30.11 -13.85
C ALA A 450 17.05 28.70 -13.81
N THR A 451 18.38 28.62 -13.95
CA THR A 451 19.17 27.38 -13.99
C THR A 451 19.24 26.77 -12.60
N THR A 452 18.08 26.31 -12.14
CA THR A 452 17.72 25.86 -10.79
C THR A 452 17.94 26.92 -9.69
N GLY A 453 16.85 27.38 -9.08
CA GLY A 453 16.84 28.35 -7.96
C GLY A 453 17.46 27.87 -6.64
N ILE A 454 18.37 26.89 -6.68
CA ILE A 454 19.10 26.32 -5.54
C ILE A 454 20.23 27.26 -5.08
N GLY A 455 20.79 28.07 -5.99
CA GLY A 455 21.95 28.92 -5.72
C GLY A 455 21.76 29.93 -4.58
N GLY A 456 20.59 30.57 -4.48
CA GLY A 456 20.27 31.53 -3.40
C GLY A 456 20.24 30.87 -2.02
N PRO A 457 19.33 29.89 -1.77
CA PRO A 457 19.25 29.19 -0.50
C PRO A 457 20.55 28.47 -0.11
N ALA A 458 21.22 27.81 -1.05
CA ALA A 458 22.49 27.13 -0.79
C ALA A 458 23.61 28.11 -0.40
N ARG A 459 23.64 29.31 -0.98
CA ARG A 459 24.58 30.38 -0.61
C ARG A 459 24.28 30.94 0.78
N LEU A 460 23.02 31.13 1.15
CA LEU A 460 22.63 31.55 2.52
C LEU A 460 23.04 30.50 3.56
N LEU A 461 22.76 29.22 3.30
CA LEU A 461 23.21 28.11 4.16
C LEU A 461 24.74 28.02 4.24
N GLY A 462 25.44 28.24 3.13
CA GLY A 462 26.91 28.28 3.08
C GLY A 462 27.49 29.41 3.94
N TRP A 463 26.91 30.61 3.88
CA TRP A 463 27.34 31.74 4.72
C TRP A 463 27.02 31.50 6.20
N ALA A 464 25.84 30.96 6.51
CA ALA A 464 25.50 30.56 7.88
C ALA A 464 26.49 29.53 8.43
N ALA A 465 26.85 28.51 7.63
CA ALA A 465 27.86 27.52 8.00
C ALA A 465 29.25 28.16 8.20
N ALA A 466 29.70 29.04 7.29
CA ALA A 466 30.97 29.74 7.42
C ALA A 466 31.05 30.58 8.71
N VAL A 467 29.98 31.31 9.03
CA VAL A 467 29.86 32.12 10.27
C VAL A 467 29.87 31.21 11.51
N VAL A 468 29.13 30.11 11.52
CA VAL A 468 29.10 29.15 12.63
C VAL A 468 30.47 28.52 12.85
N ILE A 469 31.13 28.06 11.77
CA ILE A 469 32.49 27.48 11.83
C ILE A 469 33.52 28.50 12.31
N ALA A 470 33.34 29.79 12.00
CA ALA A 470 34.23 30.85 12.47
C ALA A 470 34.01 31.25 13.95
N ILE A 471 32.75 31.38 14.39
CA ILE A 471 32.41 31.83 15.75
C ILE A 471 32.63 30.73 16.80
N ALA A 472 32.36 29.46 16.46
CA ALA A 472 32.49 28.34 17.39
C ALA A 472 33.90 28.23 18.04
N PRO A 473 35.04 28.23 17.30
CA PRO A 473 36.36 28.14 17.93
C PRO A 473 36.80 29.44 18.63
N LEU A 474 36.24 30.60 18.25
CA LEU A 474 36.45 31.89 18.95
C LEU A 474 35.73 31.95 20.31
N THR A 475 34.67 31.16 20.50
CA THR A 475 33.86 31.12 21.74
C THR A 475 34.19 29.92 22.66
N GLY A 476 34.99 28.97 22.17
CA GLY A 476 35.44 27.77 22.90
C GLY A 476 34.79 26.45 22.45
N TYR A 477 33.95 26.45 21.42
CA TYR A 477 33.29 25.25 20.89
C TYR A 477 34.06 24.64 19.71
N VAL A 478 35.35 24.34 19.93
CA VAL A 478 36.25 23.85 18.86
C VAL A 478 35.83 22.47 18.33
N ALA A 479 35.33 21.58 19.20
CA ALA A 479 34.82 20.26 18.81
C ALA A 479 33.60 20.36 17.88
N PHE A 480 32.65 21.25 18.20
CA PHE A 480 31.51 21.56 17.35
C PHE A 480 31.92 22.10 15.98
N ALA A 481 32.90 23.01 15.93
CA ALA A 481 33.40 23.55 14.66
C ALA A 481 33.97 22.46 13.73
N ALA A 482 34.78 21.55 14.27
CA ALA A 482 35.32 20.41 13.53
C ALA A 482 34.22 19.46 13.06
N PHE A 483 33.22 19.18 13.89
CA PHE A 483 32.06 18.36 13.51
C PHE A 483 31.24 18.98 12.36
N VAL A 484 30.98 20.29 12.41
CA VAL A 484 30.25 20.99 11.33
C VAL A 484 31.02 20.93 10.00
N ILE A 485 32.36 21.02 10.02
CA ILE A 485 33.20 20.85 8.83
C ILE A 485 33.10 19.43 8.28
N ASP A 486 33.31 18.42 9.13
CA ASP A 486 33.25 17.00 8.72
C ASP A 486 31.85 16.66 8.15
N GLN A 487 30.77 17.16 8.76
CA GLN A 487 29.40 16.97 8.28
C GLN A 487 29.10 17.72 6.97
N LEU A 488 29.59 18.95 6.79
CA LEU A 488 29.42 19.72 5.55
C LEU A 488 30.09 19.01 4.38
N VAL A 489 31.31 18.51 4.58
CA VAL A 489 32.07 17.80 3.55
C VAL A 489 31.46 16.43 3.24
N TRP A 490 31.04 15.68 4.26
CA TRP A 490 30.35 14.40 4.08
C TRP A 490 29.04 14.57 3.30
N THR A 491 28.19 15.52 3.69
CA THR A 491 26.90 15.76 3.02
C THR A 491 27.06 16.30 1.61
N ALA A 492 28.04 17.17 1.35
CA ALA A 492 28.34 17.64 0.00
C ALA A 492 28.82 16.51 -0.93
N GLY A 493 29.75 15.66 -0.47
CA GLY A 493 30.21 14.51 -1.25
C GLY A 493 29.09 13.50 -1.54
N LEU A 494 28.26 13.22 -0.55
CA LEU A 494 27.09 12.36 -0.65
C LEU A 494 26.02 12.93 -1.59
N PHE A 495 25.77 14.25 -1.56
CA PHE A 495 24.84 14.90 -2.48
C PHE A 495 25.31 14.81 -3.94
N VAL A 496 26.60 15.03 -4.21
CA VAL A 496 27.17 14.89 -5.56
C VAL A 496 27.10 13.45 -6.05
N LEU A 497 27.42 12.48 -5.18
CA LEU A 497 27.32 11.05 -5.52
C LEU A 497 25.86 10.63 -5.78
N LEU A 498 24.91 11.10 -4.97
CA LEU A 498 23.48 10.89 -5.15
C LEU A 498 23.00 11.48 -6.49
N PHE A 499 23.41 12.70 -6.83
CA PHE A 499 23.07 13.33 -8.10
C PHE A 499 23.60 12.53 -9.30
N LEU A 500 24.85 12.05 -9.24
CA LEU A 500 25.40 11.17 -10.27
C LEU A 500 24.66 9.84 -10.37
N LEU A 501 24.26 9.24 -9.24
CA LEU A 501 23.50 7.98 -9.19
C LEU A 501 22.06 8.14 -9.73
N ILE A 502 21.36 9.23 -9.39
CA ILE A 502 20.02 9.55 -9.93
C ILE A 502 20.12 9.80 -11.44
N SER A 503 21.07 10.64 -11.87
CA SER A 503 21.31 10.91 -13.29
C SER A 503 21.64 9.62 -14.06
N SER A 504 22.34 8.68 -13.43
CA SER A 504 22.61 7.35 -13.97
C SER A 504 21.33 6.50 -14.04
N ALA A 505 20.53 6.44 -12.98
CA ALA A 505 19.26 5.69 -12.98
C ALA A 505 18.34 6.16 -14.11
N ASP A 506 18.16 7.47 -14.26
CA ASP A 506 17.35 8.05 -15.34
C ASP A 506 17.90 7.70 -16.74
N THR A 507 19.21 7.86 -16.92
CA THR A 507 19.87 7.70 -18.22
C THR A 507 20.02 6.22 -18.65
N PHE A 508 20.22 5.31 -17.70
CA PHE A 508 20.36 3.88 -17.97
C PHE A 508 19.04 3.13 -17.87
N ILE A 509 18.28 3.25 -16.77
CA ILE A 509 17.00 2.53 -16.61
C ILE A 509 15.94 3.18 -17.50
N GLY A 510 15.73 4.50 -17.35
CA GLY A 510 14.74 5.24 -18.14
C GLY A 510 15.05 5.16 -19.64
N GLY A 511 16.31 5.44 -20.01
CA GLY A 511 16.75 5.34 -21.41
C GLY A 511 16.70 3.93 -22.02
N THR A 512 17.05 2.85 -21.30
CA THR A 512 17.05 1.51 -21.92
C THR A 512 15.65 0.91 -22.08
N LEU A 513 14.71 1.23 -21.18
CA LEU A 513 13.32 0.76 -21.29
C LEU A 513 12.40 1.73 -22.06
N GLY A 514 12.66 3.04 -22.03
CA GLY A 514 11.79 4.06 -22.64
C GLY A 514 12.07 4.33 -24.13
N ASP A 515 13.35 4.33 -24.54
CA ASP A 515 13.75 4.58 -25.93
C ASP A 515 13.56 3.32 -26.81
N ASP A 516 13.51 3.48 -28.14
CA ASP A 516 13.47 2.39 -29.14
C ASP A 516 14.81 1.61 -29.24
N THR A 517 15.29 1.12 -28.10
CA THR A 517 16.51 0.32 -28.01
C THR A 517 16.24 -1.14 -28.30
N LYS A 518 17.26 -1.87 -28.76
CA LYS A 518 17.22 -3.33 -28.95
C LYS A 518 16.71 -4.10 -27.72
N ILE A 519 16.88 -3.56 -26.50
CA ILE A 519 16.40 -4.18 -25.25
C ILE A 519 14.89 -3.98 -25.12
N ALA A 520 14.37 -2.77 -25.33
CA ALA A 520 12.93 -2.50 -25.34
C ALA A 520 12.22 -3.30 -26.45
N THR A 521 12.81 -3.38 -27.65
CA THR A 521 12.30 -4.19 -28.76
C THR A 521 12.36 -5.69 -28.47
N ALA A 522 13.42 -6.20 -27.82
CA ALA A 522 13.51 -7.61 -27.42
C ALA A 522 12.51 -7.96 -26.30
N LEU A 523 12.28 -7.06 -25.34
CA LEU A 523 11.20 -7.21 -24.36
C LEU A 523 9.85 -7.25 -25.07
N GLN A 524 9.58 -6.33 -26.00
CA GLN A 524 8.34 -6.30 -26.78
C GLN A 524 8.13 -7.61 -27.56
N ALA A 525 9.17 -8.13 -28.21
CA ALA A 525 9.13 -9.39 -28.95
C ALA A 525 8.88 -10.61 -28.06
N ASN A 526 9.56 -10.69 -26.91
CA ASN A 526 9.50 -11.87 -26.03
C ASN A 526 8.33 -11.86 -25.03
N THR A 527 7.76 -10.69 -24.72
CA THR A 527 6.68 -10.54 -23.70
C THR A 527 5.34 -10.05 -24.28
N GLY A 528 5.30 -9.60 -25.53
CA GLY A 528 4.10 -9.04 -26.16
C GLY A 528 3.60 -7.72 -25.55
N LEU A 529 4.37 -7.09 -24.65
CA LEU A 529 3.96 -5.85 -23.98
C LEU A 529 3.91 -4.66 -24.96
N ARG A 530 2.84 -3.87 -24.87
CA ARG A 530 2.70 -2.64 -25.67
C ARG A 530 3.76 -1.61 -25.25
N LYS A 531 4.31 -0.84 -26.21
CA LYS A 531 5.30 0.23 -25.97
C LYS A 531 4.91 1.19 -24.82
N ARG A 532 3.62 1.54 -24.70
CA ARG A 532 3.10 2.35 -23.58
C ARG A 532 3.32 1.71 -22.20
N SER A 533 3.14 0.40 -22.09
CA SER A 533 3.35 -0.35 -20.83
C SER A 533 4.84 -0.48 -20.49
N ILE A 534 5.71 -0.68 -21.49
CA ILE A 534 7.17 -0.70 -21.26
C ILE A 534 7.65 0.66 -20.77
N ASN A 535 7.16 1.76 -21.37
CA ASN A 535 7.50 3.11 -20.90
C ASN A 535 6.93 3.42 -19.49
N GLN A 536 5.73 2.92 -19.16
CA GLN A 536 5.20 3.00 -17.78
C GLN A 536 6.10 2.23 -16.78
N ILE A 537 6.59 1.06 -17.14
CA ILE A 537 7.56 0.31 -16.33
C ILE A 537 8.87 1.09 -16.20
N ALA A 538 9.36 1.74 -17.26
CA ALA A 538 10.57 2.57 -17.23
C ALA A 538 10.44 3.75 -16.23
N VAL A 539 9.32 4.46 -16.26
CA VAL A 539 9.03 5.59 -15.35
C VAL A 539 8.85 5.11 -13.91
N LEU A 540 8.19 3.98 -13.67
CA LEU A 540 8.05 3.42 -12.33
C LEU A 540 9.38 2.89 -11.78
N ALA A 541 10.21 2.25 -12.61
CA ALA A 541 11.52 1.73 -12.21
C ALA A 541 12.53 2.85 -11.90
N THR A 542 12.56 3.91 -12.71
CA THR A 542 13.37 5.12 -12.42
C THR A 542 12.87 5.84 -11.18
N GLY A 543 11.54 6.02 -11.03
CA GLY A 543 10.93 6.59 -9.84
C GLY A 543 11.30 5.82 -8.56
N LEU A 544 11.16 4.49 -8.57
CA LEU A 544 11.54 3.63 -7.45
C LEU A 544 13.05 3.71 -7.17
N ALA A 545 13.90 3.66 -8.19
CA ALA A 545 15.34 3.79 -8.04
C ALA A 545 15.73 5.13 -7.39
N ARG A 546 15.11 6.25 -7.80
CA ARG A 546 15.29 7.56 -7.17
C ARG A 546 14.91 7.55 -5.69
N VAL A 547 13.74 6.99 -5.32
CA VAL A 547 13.31 6.91 -3.92
C VAL A 547 14.29 6.08 -3.07
N VAL A 548 14.72 4.92 -3.57
CA VAL A 548 15.69 4.06 -2.87
C VAL A 548 17.03 4.77 -2.71
N LEU A 549 17.54 5.44 -3.75
CA LEU A 549 18.79 6.19 -3.69
C LEU A 549 18.71 7.37 -2.70
N VAL A 550 17.62 8.13 -2.70
CA VAL A 550 17.39 9.22 -1.74
C VAL A 550 17.29 8.70 -0.30
N LEU A 551 16.62 7.57 -0.08
CA LEU A 551 16.50 6.96 1.25
C LEU A 551 17.87 6.47 1.76
N VAL A 552 18.64 5.78 0.94
CA VAL A 552 20.02 5.36 1.28
C VAL A 552 20.92 6.58 1.55
N ALA A 553 20.80 7.63 0.74
CA ALA A 553 21.53 8.88 0.95
C ALA A 553 21.13 9.59 2.25
N ALA A 554 19.83 9.65 2.59
CA ALA A 554 19.36 10.25 3.84
C ALA A 554 19.89 9.48 5.07
N LEU A 555 19.89 8.14 5.02
CA LEU A 555 20.44 7.29 6.08
C LEU A 555 21.96 7.49 6.25
N LEU A 556 22.70 7.53 5.14
CA LEU A 556 24.15 7.81 5.16
C LEU A 556 24.46 9.25 5.62
N ALA A 557 23.60 10.23 5.34
CA ALA A 557 23.76 11.61 5.81
C ALA A 557 23.48 11.77 7.31
N LEU A 558 22.64 10.90 7.89
CA LEU A 558 22.31 10.85 9.31
C LEU A 558 23.34 10.06 10.15
N ALA A 559 24.09 9.14 9.55
CA ALA A 559 25.07 8.30 10.27
C ALA A 559 26.08 9.10 11.13
N PRO A 560 26.70 10.22 10.69
CA PRO A 560 27.67 10.93 11.52
C PRO A 560 27.08 11.62 12.76
N TRP A 561 25.75 11.74 12.88
CA TRP A 561 25.07 12.38 14.03
C TRP A 561 25.01 11.50 15.29
N GLY A 562 25.95 10.56 15.44
CA GLY A 562 26.00 9.61 16.55
C GLY A 562 25.09 8.39 16.40
N LEU A 563 24.50 8.17 15.23
CA LEU A 563 23.83 6.91 14.85
C LEU A 563 24.89 5.95 14.32
N ASP A 564 25.07 4.79 14.96
CA ASP A 564 26.14 3.89 14.54
C ASP A 564 25.91 3.33 13.14
N SER A 565 26.98 2.93 12.48
CA SER A 565 26.90 2.09 11.28
C SER A 565 26.05 0.84 11.52
N THR A 566 26.09 0.28 12.74
CA THR A 566 25.29 -0.86 13.17
C THR A 566 23.85 -0.50 13.53
N ASP A 567 23.56 0.71 14.03
CA ASP A 567 22.17 1.22 14.19
C ASP A 567 21.50 1.46 12.84
N VAL A 568 22.21 2.09 11.91
CA VAL A 568 21.69 2.38 10.57
C VAL A 568 21.52 1.08 9.80
N PHE A 569 22.47 0.14 9.88
CA PHE A 569 22.33 -1.17 9.24
C PHE A 569 21.23 -2.03 9.89
N SER A 570 21.05 -2.01 11.22
CA SER A 570 19.92 -2.72 11.86
C SER A 570 18.57 -2.05 11.55
N SER A 571 18.52 -0.72 11.44
CA SER A 571 17.31 0.03 11.02
C SER A 571 16.94 -0.26 9.55
N VAL A 572 17.93 -0.31 8.66
CA VAL A 572 17.72 -0.74 7.25
C VAL A 572 17.33 -2.20 7.19
N ARG A 573 17.99 -3.07 7.96
CA ARG A 573 17.68 -4.51 7.98
C ARG A 573 16.28 -4.75 8.52
N SER A 574 15.86 -4.11 9.61
CA SER A 574 14.48 -4.21 10.11
C SER A 574 13.46 -3.61 9.14
N ALA A 575 13.76 -2.50 8.44
CA ALA A 575 12.88 -2.00 7.38
C ALA A 575 12.74 -2.96 6.18
N PHE A 576 13.82 -3.63 5.76
CA PHE A 576 13.82 -4.56 4.62
C PHE A 576 13.29 -5.95 4.94
N PHE A 577 13.68 -6.52 6.09
CA PHE A 577 13.33 -7.89 6.50
C PHE A 577 12.10 -7.95 7.41
N GLY A 578 11.76 -6.86 8.11
CA GLY A 578 10.48 -6.66 8.77
C GLY A 578 10.58 -6.18 10.21
N PHE A 579 9.60 -5.36 10.61
CA PHE A 579 9.33 -5.01 11.99
C PHE A 579 7.96 -5.58 12.40
N LYS A 580 7.86 -6.15 13.60
CA LYS A 580 6.58 -6.64 14.15
C LYS A 580 5.81 -5.45 14.73
N VAL A 581 4.60 -5.21 14.22
CA VAL A 581 3.62 -4.26 14.79
C VAL A 581 2.46 -5.08 15.32
N GLY A 582 2.46 -5.35 16.63
CA GLY A 582 1.64 -6.41 17.20
C GLY A 582 2.04 -7.77 16.60
N ASP A 583 1.05 -8.55 16.18
CA ASP A 583 1.27 -9.87 15.58
C ASP A 583 1.66 -9.82 14.08
N VAL A 584 1.66 -8.63 13.45
CA VAL A 584 1.90 -8.48 12.01
C VAL A 584 3.35 -8.08 11.71
N THR A 585 4.08 -8.92 10.97
CA THR A 585 5.41 -8.60 10.41
C THR A 585 5.29 -7.78 9.13
N ILE A 586 5.45 -6.45 9.21
CA ILE A 586 5.45 -5.58 8.03
C ILE A 586 6.90 -5.37 7.58
N SER A 587 7.21 -5.75 6.33
CA SER A 587 8.54 -5.57 5.75
C SER A 587 8.45 -4.98 4.34
N LEU A 588 9.50 -4.30 3.89
CA LEU A 588 9.54 -3.81 2.52
C LEU A 588 9.48 -4.97 1.51
N SER A 589 10.03 -6.14 1.85
CA SER A 589 9.94 -7.34 1.01
C SER A 589 8.51 -7.91 0.94
N THR A 590 7.75 -7.95 2.05
CA THR A 590 6.35 -8.41 2.03
C THR A 590 5.43 -7.42 1.33
N ILE A 591 5.68 -6.11 1.46
CA ILE A 591 4.97 -5.07 0.68
C ILE A 591 5.23 -5.24 -0.82
N VAL A 592 6.48 -5.39 -1.25
CA VAL A 592 6.83 -5.57 -2.67
C VAL A 592 6.25 -6.87 -3.23
N LEU A 593 6.29 -7.97 -2.47
CA LEU A 593 5.69 -9.25 -2.88
C LEU A 593 4.16 -9.21 -2.87
N ALA A 594 3.51 -8.50 -1.93
CA ALA A 594 2.08 -8.28 -1.94
C ALA A 594 1.64 -7.44 -3.15
N ILE A 595 2.40 -6.41 -3.52
CA ILE A 595 2.18 -5.65 -4.77
C ILE A 595 2.40 -6.55 -5.99
N GLY A 596 3.41 -7.41 -5.98
CA GLY A 596 3.65 -8.40 -7.03
C GLY A 596 2.49 -9.40 -7.20
N LEU A 597 1.98 -9.94 -6.09
CA LEU A 597 0.78 -10.78 -6.03
C LEU A 597 -0.46 -10.04 -6.53
N LEU A 598 -0.64 -8.78 -6.14
CA LEU A 598 -1.75 -7.94 -6.59
C LEU A 598 -1.69 -7.71 -8.11
N LEU A 599 -0.51 -7.37 -8.65
CA LEU A 599 -0.28 -7.18 -10.09
C LEU A 599 -0.51 -8.49 -10.87
N LEU A 600 -0.03 -9.62 -10.35
CA LEU A 600 -0.20 -10.94 -10.96
C LEU A 600 -1.68 -11.37 -10.95
N GLY A 601 -2.37 -11.24 -9.82
CA GLY A 601 -3.80 -11.56 -9.71
C GLY A 601 -4.68 -10.66 -10.59
N MET A 602 -4.33 -9.37 -10.72
CA MET A 602 -4.99 -8.48 -11.69
C MET A 602 -4.70 -8.86 -13.14
N ALA A 603 -3.49 -9.34 -13.45
CA ALA A 603 -3.16 -9.84 -14.79
C ALA A 603 -3.95 -11.12 -15.13
N VAL A 604 -4.05 -12.06 -14.18
CA VAL A 604 -4.87 -13.28 -14.30
C VAL A 604 -6.35 -12.91 -14.44
N THR A 605 -6.88 -12.03 -13.59
CA THR A 605 -8.27 -11.54 -13.68
C THR A 605 -8.56 -10.94 -15.06
N ARG A 606 -7.67 -10.09 -15.58
CA ARG A 606 -7.81 -9.52 -16.94
C ARG A 606 -7.67 -10.57 -18.05
N ALA A 607 -6.86 -11.61 -17.86
CA ALA A 607 -6.76 -12.70 -18.82
C ALA A 607 -8.08 -13.51 -18.87
N ILE A 608 -8.67 -13.80 -17.70
CA ILE A 608 -9.98 -14.45 -17.58
C ILE A 608 -11.06 -13.58 -18.22
N GLN A 609 -11.15 -12.28 -17.89
CA GLN A 609 -12.12 -11.36 -18.51
C GLN A 609 -11.99 -11.32 -20.04
N ARG A 610 -10.78 -11.20 -20.58
CA ARG A 610 -10.57 -11.22 -22.03
C ARG A 610 -10.97 -12.54 -22.68
N TRP A 611 -10.64 -13.67 -22.07
CA TRP A 611 -11.07 -14.99 -22.57
C TRP A 611 -12.60 -15.12 -22.53
N LEU A 612 -13.22 -14.60 -21.47
CA LEU A 612 -14.68 -14.58 -21.33
C LEU A 612 -15.32 -13.70 -22.42
N GLU A 613 -14.80 -12.50 -22.66
CA GLU A 613 -15.29 -11.54 -23.67
C GLU A 613 -15.01 -11.94 -25.13
N GLN A 614 -13.87 -12.58 -25.41
CA GLN A 614 -13.39 -12.82 -26.78
C GLN A 614 -13.58 -14.26 -27.25
N THR A 615 -13.75 -15.22 -26.35
CA THR A 615 -13.81 -16.65 -26.69
C THR A 615 -15.10 -17.29 -26.19
N TYR A 616 -15.41 -17.18 -24.89
CA TYR A 616 -16.52 -17.93 -24.30
C TYR A 616 -17.91 -17.28 -24.55
N LEU A 617 -18.10 -16.02 -24.12
CA LEU A 617 -19.38 -15.33 -24.26
C LEU A 617 -19.80 -15.11 -25.73
N PRO A 618 -18.90 -14.83 -26.70
CA PRO A 618 -19.28 -14.74 -28.11
C PRO A 618 -19.91 -16.01 -28.68
N ALA A 619 -19.55 -17.18 -28.17
CA ALA A 619 -20.08 -18.48 -28.57
C ALA A 619 -21.43 -18.85 -27.92
N THR A 620 -22.08 -17.91 -27.22
CA THR A 620 -23.38 -18.09 -26.57
C THR A 620 -24.41 -17.08 -27.08
N ASP A 621 -25.69 -17.44 -27.12
CA ASP A 621 -26.79 -16.56 -27.60
C ASP A 621 -27.16 -15.40 -26.63
N LEU A 622 -26.25 -15.02 -25.73
CA LEU A 622 -26.44 -13.94 -24.77
C LEU A 622 -26.35 -12.56 -25.44
N ASP A 623 -27.17 -11.60 -24.99
CA ASP A 623 -27.15 -10.22 -25.48
C ASP A 623 -25.91 -9.44 -25.01
N ALA A 624 -25.58 -8.36 -25.71
CA ALA A 624 -24.39 -7.55 -25.43
C ALA A 624 -24.39 -6.93 -24.02
N GLY A 625 -25.57 -6.60 -23.46
CA GLY A 625 -25.70 -6.07 -22.11
C GLY A 625 -25.32 -7.10 -21.06
N LEU A 626 -25.92 -8.30 -21.14
CA LEU A 626 -25.64 -9.41 -20.23
C LEU A 626 -24.19 -9.89 -20.33
N ARG A 627 -23.62 -10.00 -21.55
CA ARG A 627 -22.20 -10.33 -21.74
C ARG A 627 -21.27 -9.35 -21.01
N ASN A 628 -21.52 -8.04 -21.17
CA ASN A 628 -20.75 -7.00 -20.49
C ASN A 628 -20.92 -7.05 -18.96
N SER A 629 -22.14 -7.29 -18.47
CA SER A 629 -22.42 -7.46 -17.04
C SER A 629 -21.65 -8.64 -16.44
N ILE A 630 -21.62 -9.80 -17.11
CA ILE A 630 -20.90 -10.98 -16.65
C ILE A 630 -19.39 -10.72 -16.56
N SER A 631 -18.76 -10.12 -17.59
CA SER A 631 -17.33 -9.76 -17.53
C SER A 631 -17.02 -8.75 -16.43
N THR A 632 -17.91 -7.77 -16.23
CA THR A 632 -17.75 -6.75 -15.18
C THR A 632 -17.81 -7.38 -13.78
N ILE A 633 -18.78 -8.27 -13.52
CA ILE A 633 -18.90 -9.00 -12.26
C ILE A 633 -17.69 -9.90 -12.01
N ALA A 634 -17.24 -10.64 -13.02
CA ALA A 634 -16.02 -11.46 -12.94
C ALA A 634 -14.78 -10.61 -12.60
N GLY A 635 -14.69 -9.40 -13.15
CA GLY A 635 -13.65 -8.42 -12.83
C GLY A 635 -13.68 -7.97 -11.37
N TYR A 636 -14.85 -7.63 -10.82
CA TYR A 636 -14.98 -7.24 -9.43
C TYR A 636 -14.66 -8.38 -8.46
N ILE A 637 -15.12 -9.61 -8.75
CA ILE A 637 -14.80 -10.80 -7.95
C ILE A 637 -13.30 -11.08 -7.99
N GLY A 638 -12.68 -11.07 -9.17
CA GLY A 638 -11.23 -11.30 -9.32
C GLY A 638 -10.39 -10.21 -8.63
N PHE A 639 -10.83 -8.95 -8.68
CA PHE A 639 -10.20 -7.86 -7.94
C PHE A 639 -10.29 -8.05 -6.42
N LEU A 640 -11.48 -8.34 -5.88
CA LEU A 640 -11.69 -8.57 -4.45
C LEU A 640 -10.87 -9.77 -3.94
N LEU A 641 -10.84 -10.87 -4.70
CA LEU A 641 -10.04 -12.05 -4.37
C LEU A 641 -8.53 -11.74 -4.39
N THR A 642 -8.06 -11.04 -5.42
CA THR A 642 -6.66 -10.60 -5.55
C THR A 642 -6.25 -9.67 -4.40
N LEU A 643 -7.13 -8.75 -4.00
CA LEU A 643 -6.91 -7.83 -2.89
C LEU A 643 -6.87 -8.57 -1.54
N ALA A 644 -7.78 -9.54 -1.32
CA ALA A 644 -7.79 -10.37 -0.13
C ALA A 644 -6.53 -11.24 -0.02
N LEU A 645 -6.05 -11.81 -1.13
CA LEU A 645 -4.78 -12.56 -1.17
C LEU A 645 -3.57 -11.66 -0.83
N ALA A 646 -3.53 -10.44 -1.38
CA ALA A 646 -2.47 -9.48 -1.06
C ALA A 646 -2.48 -9.07 0.43
N PHE A 647 -3.66 -8.82 1.01
CA PHE A 647 -3.80 -8.51 2.45
C PHE A 647 -3.49 -9.69 3.37
N SER A 648 -3.87 -10.91 2.97
CA SER A 648 -3.48 -12.14 3.68
C SER A 648 -1.95 -12.31 3.70
N TYR A 649 -1.28 -12.05 2.57
CA TYR A 649 0.18 -12.09 2.48
C TYR A 649 0.88 -10.98 3.29
N LEU A 650 0.23 -9.83 3.49
CA LEU A 650 0.65 -8.77 4.42
C LEU A 650 0.44 -9.14 5.90
N GLY A 651 -0.10 -10.32 6.22
CA GLY A 651 -0.39 -10.75 7.58
C GLY A 651 -1.59 -10.05 8.23
N LEU A 652 -2.42 -9.33 7.46
CA LEU A 652 -3.62 -8.68 7.98
C LEU A 652 -4.70 -9.74 8.24
N SER A 653 -5.24 -9.78 9.46
CA SER A 653 -6.29 -10.74 9.80
C SER A 653 -7.57 -10.45 9.02
N LEU A 654 -7.88 -11.34 8.07
CA LEU A 654 -9.08 -11.25 7.23
C LEU A 654 -10.38 -11.29 8.06
N GLU A 655 -10.34 -11.83 9.29
CA GLU A 655 -11.47 -11.92 10.23
C GLU A 655 -12.28 -10.62 10.38
N LYS A 656 -11.60 -9.47 10.54
CA LYS A 656 -12.29 -8.17 10.66
C LYS A 656 -12.96 -7.75 9.34
N LEU A 657 -12.37 -8.11 8.20
CA LEU A 657 -12.96 -7.88 6.89
C LEU A 657 -14.12 -8.85 6.64
N THR A 658 -14.07 -10.09 7.14
CA THR A 658 -15.16 -11.08 7.04
C THR A 658 -16.44 -10.58 7.72
N ILE A 659 -16.33 -9.88 8.86
CA ILE A 659 -17.51 -9.27 9.53
C ILE A 659 -18.16 -8.21 8.63
N VAL A 660 -17.37 -7.29 8.07
CA VAL A 660 -17.86 -6.22 7.19
C VAL A 660 -18.40 -6.79 5.87
N ALA A 661 -17.70 -7.76 5.28
CA ALA A 661 -18.13 -8.45 4.07
C ALA A 661 -19.41 -9.27 4.30
N GLY A 662 -19.57 -9.88 5.48
CA GLY A 662 -20.79 -10.58 5.89
C GLY A 662 -21.97 -9.62 5.99
N ALA A 663 -21.82 -8.50 6.70
CA ALA A 663 -22.85 -7.48 6.79
C ALA A 663 -23.23 -6.88 5.42
N LEU A 664 -22.23 -6.64 4.56
CA LEU A 664 -22.45 -6.17 3.19
C LEU A 664 -23.17 -7.23 2.33
N SER A 665 -22.80 -8.50 2.46
CA SER A 665 -23.44 -9.61 1.74
C SER A 665 -24.90 -9.78 2.15
N VAL A 666 -25.22 -9.63 3.44
CA VAL A 666 -26.59 -9.61 3.96
C VAL A 666 -27.37 -8.41 3.39
N GLY A 667 -26.78 -7.21 3.39
CA GLY A 667 -27.41 -6.01 2.80
C GLY A 667 -27.68 -6.13 1.29
N ILE A 668 -26.73 -6.68 0.53
CA ILE A 668 -26.89 -6.98 -0.90
C ILE A 668 -27.97 -8.07 -1.10
N GLY A 669 -28.00 -9.09 -0.25
CA GLY A 669 -29.02 -10.14 -0.28
C GLY A 669 -30.43 -9.60 -0.12
N PHE A 670 -30.66 -8.71 0.87
CA PHE A 670 -31.94 -8.01 1.04
C PHE A 670 -32.28 -7.13 -0.16
N GLY A 671 -31.32 -6.38 -0.71
CA GLY A 671 -31.55 -5.55 -1.91
C GLY A 671 -31.89 -6.37 -3.17
N LEU A 672 -31.29 -7.55 -3.31
CA LEU A 672 -31.50 -8.45 -4.46
C LEU A 672 -32.75 -9.34 -4.32
N GLN A 673 -33.33 -9.46 -3.12
CA GLN A 673 -34.46 -10.33 -2.80
C GLN A 673 -35.62 -10.21 -3.79
N SER A 674 -36.02 -8.99 -4.16
CA SER A 674 -37.11 -8.75 -5.11
C SER A 674 -36.78 -9.24 -6.53
N ILE A 675 -35.52 -9.12 -6.96
CA ILE A 675 -35.05 -9.57 -8.28
C ILE A 675 -35.02 -11.10 -8.32
N VAL A 676 -34.51 -11.75 -7.27
CA VAL A 676 -34.52 -13.23 -7.14
C VAL A 676 -35.94 -13.77 -7.09
N ASN A 677 -36.83 -13.14 -6.31
CA ASN A 677 -38.24 -13.55 -6.23
C ASN A 677 -38.93 -13.49 -7.61
N ASN A 678 -38.73 -12.41 -8.37
CA ASN A 678 -39.25 -12.28 -9.73
C ASN A 678 -38.65 -13.30 -10.72
N PHE A 679 -37.35 -13.60 -10.59
CA PHE A 679 -36.67 -14.61 -11.41
C PHE A 679 -37.24 -16.02 -11.14
N VAL A 680 -37.32 -16.42 -9.87
CA VAL A 680 -37.85 -17.73 -9.44
C VAL A 680 -39.33 -17.85 -9.82
N SER A 681 -40.13 -16.80 -9.62
CA SER A 681 -41.52 -16.75 -10.05
C SER A 681 -41.66 -16.87 -11.57
N GLY A 682 -40.75 -16.27 -12.35
CA GLY A 682 -40.72 -16.42 -13.80
C GLY A 682 -40.42 -17.84 -14.26
N LEU A 683 -39.45 -18.51 -13.63
CA LEU A 683 -39.15 -19.91 -13.89
C LEU A 683 -40.33 -20.83 -13.53
N LEU A 684 -41.00 -20.55 -12.40
CA LEU A 684 -42.19 -21.27 -11.96
C LEU A 684 -43.36 -21.11 -12.95
N LEU A 685 -43.63 -19.89 -13.43
CA LEU A 685 -44.64 -19.62 -14.46
C LEU A 685 -44.35 -20.38 -15.77
N LEU A 686 -43.08 -20.51 -16.18
CA LEU A 686 -42.70 -21.25 -17.38
C LEU A 686 -42.81 -22.78 -17.22
N TRP A 687 -42.62 -23.27 -15.99
CA TRP A 687 -42.66 -24.70 -15.65
C TRP A 687 -44.10 -25.20 -15.42
N GLU A 688 -44.84 -24.59 -14.49
CA GLU A 688 -46.23 -24.96 -14.16
C GLU A 688 -47.25 -24.46 -15.19
N ARG A 689 -46.92 -23.38 -15.91
CA ARG A 689 -47.73 -22.76 -16.97
C ARG A 689 -49.18 -22.45 -16.55
N PRO A 690 -49.45 -21.78 -15.41
CA PRO A 690 -50.81 -21.40 -14.99
C PRO A 690 -51.47 -20.43 -15.98
N ILE A 691 -50.66 -19.58 -16.61
CA ILE A 691 -51.01 -18.73 -17.75
C ILE A 691 -50.10 -19.08 -18.94
N ARG A 692 -50.58 -18.89 -20.16
CA ARG A 692 -49.83 -19.10 -21.41
C ARG A 692 -49.83 -17.83 -22.24
N VAL A 693 -48.83 -17.71 -23.12
CA VAL A 693 -48.83 -16.67 -24.18
C VAL A 693 -50.05 -16.90 -25.08
N GLY A 694 -50.85 -15.85 -25.28
CA GLY A 694 -52.15 -15.91 -25.95
C GLY A 694 -53.37 -16.02 -25.02
N ASP A 695 -53.19 -16.26 -23.72
CA ASP A 695 -54.31 -16.31 -22.77
C ASP A 695 -54.87 -14.90 -22.50
N GLN A 696 -56.20 -14.77 -22.45
CA GLN A 696 -56.90 -13.57 -21.97
C GLN A 696 -57.03 -13.63 -20.44
N VAL A 697 -56.41 -12.68 -19.75
CA VAL A 697 -56.27 -12.66 -18.29
C VAL A 697 -56.71 -11.31 -17.71
N LEU A 698 -57.33 -11.37 -16.54
CA LEU A 698 -57.65 -10.21 -15.69
C LEU A 698 -56.79 -10.30 -14.42
N ILE A 699 -55.99 -9.27 -14.16
CA ILE A 699 -55.06 -9.17 -13.03
C ILE A 699 -55.27 -7.81 -12.35
N GLY A 700 -55.83 -7.82 -11.14
CA GLY A 700 -56.42 -6.61 -10.57
C GLY A 700 -57.50 -6.06 -11.50
N ASP A 701 -57.43 -4.76 -11.79
CA ASP A 701 -58.36 -4.07 -12.69
C ASP A 701 -57.94 -4.10 -14.18
N SER A 702 -56.74 -4.63 -14.49
CA SER A 702 -56.21 -4.66 -15.86
C SER A 702 -56.56 -5.96 -16.58
N GLU A 703 -57.23 -5.85 -17.73
CA GLU A 703 -57.57 -6.99 -18.59
C GLU A 703 -56.86 -6.92 -19.94
N GLY A 704 -56.23 -8.04 -20.35
CA GLY A 704 -55.57 -8.12 -21.65
C GLY A 704 -55.11 -9.51 -22.02
N ILE A 705 -54.36 -9.60 -23.12
CA ILE A 705 -53.83 -10.83 -23.68
C ILE A 705 -52.33 -10.93 -23.39
N VAL A 706 -51.88 -12.05 -22.82
CA VAL A 706 -50.45 -12.29 -22.53
C VAL A 706 -49.66 -12.35 -23.85
N LYS A 707 -48.71 -11.44 -24.05
CA LYS A 707 -47.84 -11.38 -25.24
C LYS A 707 -46.53 -12.13 -25.05
N ARG A 708 -45.90 -11.97 -23.90
CA ARG A 708 -44.59 -12.58 -23.61
C ARG A 708 -44.39 -12.77 -22.12
N ILE A 709 -44.04 -13.98 -21.71
CA ILE A 709 -43.51 -14.26 -20.36
C ILE A 709 -41.99 -14.11 -20.45
N SER A 710 -41.42 -13.12 -19.77
CA SER A 710 -39.97 -12.94 -19.65
C SER A 710 -39.51 -13.34 -18.25
N VAL A 711 -38.19 -13.47 -18.04
CA VAL A 711 -37.59 -13.99 -16.79
C VAL A 711 -38.04 -13.24 -15.53
N ARG A 712 -38.21 -11.91 -15.60
CA ARG A 712 -38.57 -11.06 -14.44
C ARG A 712 -39.99 -10.48 -14.46
N SER A 713 -40.65 -10.51 -15.61
CA SER A 713 -41.95 -9.86 -15.83
C SER A 713 -42.67 -10.45 -17.02
N THR A 714 -43.99 -10.39 -17.01
CA THR A 714 -44.86 -10.80 -18.10
C THR A 714 -45.50 -9.57 -18.73
N GLU A 715 -45.49 -9.52 -20.05
CA GLU A 715 -46.05 -8.44 -20.86
C GLU A 715 -47.45 -8.83 -21.33
N ILE A 716 -48.42 -7.97 -21.04
CA ILE A 716 -49.84 -8.17 -21.30
C ILE A 716 -50.36 -6.98 -22.10
N GLN A 717 -50.91 -7.23 -23.29
CA GLN A 717 -51.50 -6.18 -24.11
C GLN A 717 -52.98 -6.02 -23.77
N THR A 718 -53.35 -4.84 -23.27
CA THR A 718 -54.74 -4.44 -23.00
C THR A 718 -55.47 -4.11 -24.31
N PHE A 719 -56.81 -4.00 -24.26
CA PHE A 719 -57.64 -3.84 -25.48
C PHE A 719 -57.45 -2.49 -26.21
N ASP A 720 -56.99 -1.46 -25.50
CA ASP A 720 -56.53 -0.17 -26.05
C ASP A 720 -55.15 -0.26 -26.75
N ARG A 721 -54.55 -1.46 -26.80
CA ARG A 721 -53.21 -1.81 -27.28
C ARG A 721 -52.03 -1.38 -26.39
N SER A 722 -52.28 -0.82 -25.21
CA SER A 722 -51.22 -0.53 -24.23
C SER A 722 -50.53 -1.82 -23.74
N ALA A 723 -49.25 -1.72 -23.35
CA ALA A 723 -48.45 -2.84 -22.87
C ALA A 723 -48.24 -2.74 -21.35
N VAL A 724 -48.93 -3.60 -20.60
CA VAL A 724 -48.82 -3.69 -19.14
C VAL A 724 -47.74 -4.71 -18.78
N ILE A 725 -46.68 -4.23 -18.11
CA ILE A 725 -45.56 -5.06 -17.65
C ILE A 725 -45.80 -5.45 -16.20
N VAL A 726 -46.21 -6.69 -15.95
CA VAL A 726 -46.50 -7.20 -14.61
C VAL A 726 -45.28 -7.95 -14.06
N PRO A 727 -44.76 -7.63 -12.85
CA PRO A 727 -43.72 -8.42 -12.20
C PRO A 727 -44.18 -9.88 -12.00
N ASN A 728 -43.32 -10.85 -12.30
CA ASN A 728 -43.70 -12.27 -12.21
C ASN A 728 -44.07 -12.69 -10.78
N SER A 729 -43.48 -12.07 -9.74
CA SER A 729 -43.87 -12.32 -8.36
C SER A 729 -45.36 -12.07 -8.13
N ASN A 730 -45.92 -11.03 -8.74
CA ASN A 730 -47.32 -10.63 -8.55
C ASN A 730 -48.30 -11.58 -9.23
N LEU A 731 -47.85 -12.33 -10.24
CA LEU A 731 -48.64 -13.35 -10.94
C LEU A 731 -48.66 -14.70 -10.22
N ILE A 732 -47.65 -14.95 -9.38
CA ILE A 732 -47.58 -16.14 -8.51
C ILE A 732 -48.24 -15.87 -7.15
N SER A 733 -48.08 -14.66 -6.58
CA SER A 733 -48.66 -14.31 -5.27
C SER A 733 -50.07 -13.70 -5.33
N GLY A 734 -50.48 -13.18 -6.49
CA GLY A 734 -51.77 -12.51 -6.69
C GLY A 734 -52.84 -13.38 -7.35
N ILE A 735 -54.10 -12.95 -7.24
CA ILE A 735 -55.22 -13.61 -7.89
C ILE A 735 -55.22 -13.25 -9.39
N VAL A 736 -55.14 -14.27 -10.24
CA VAL A 736 -55.17 -14.14 -11.71
C VAL A 736 -56.39 -14.87 -12.27
N LYS A 737 -57.32 -14.13 -12.89
CA LYS A 737 -58.50 -14.71 -13.53
C LYS A 737 -58.24 -14.93 -15.03
N ASN A 738 -57.91 -16.16 -15.40
CA ASN A 738 -57.76 -16.57 -16.79
C ASN A 738 -59.14 -16.90 -17.40
N ARG A 739 -59.52 -16.24 -18.50
CA ARG A 739 -60.85 -16.37 -19.13
C ARG A 739 -60.91 -17.44 -20.24
N VAL A 740 -59.78 -18.04 -20.61
CA VAL A 740 -59.68 -19.01 -21.73
C VAL A 740 -59.02 -20.33 -21.31
N ARG A 741 -58.92 -20.58 -20.00
CA ARG A 741 -58.23 -21.75 -19.46
C ARG A 741 -59.12 -22.99 -19.52
N GLY A 742 -58.79 -23.91 -20.42
CA GLY A 742 -59.47 -25.19 -20.58
C GLY A 742 -60.61 -25.14 -21.60
N ASP A 743 -61.40 -24.06 -21.60
CA ASP A 743 -62.39 -23.75 -22.63
C ASP A 743 -62.37 -22.24 -22.95
N ARG A 744 -62.80 -21.88 -24.15
CA ARG A 744 -62.92 -20.49 -24.65
C ARG A 744 -64.35 -19.96 -24.58
N THR A 745 -65.33 -20.80 -24.24
CA THR A 745 -66.73 -20.36 -24.16
C THR A 745 -66.94 -19.25 -23.13
N GLY A 746 -67.76 -18.26 -23.48
CA GLY A 746 -68.05 -17.10 -22.64
C GLY A 746 -69.50 -17.08 -22.18
N ARG A 747 -69.80 -16.36 -21.09
CA ARG A 747 -71.17 -16.03 -20.67
C ARG A 747 -71.42 -14.55 -20.84
N VAL A 748 -72.46 -14.19 -21.59
CA VAL A 748 -72.96 -12.81 -21.72
C VAL A 748 -74.37 -12.75 -21.12
N SER A 749 -74.66 -11.70 -20.36
CA SER A 749 -76.02 -11.40 -19.91
C SER A 749 -76.39 -9.97 -20.26
N ILE A 750 -77.61 -9.80 -20.76
CA ILE A 750 -78.22 -8.48 -21.00
C ILE A 750 -79.49 -8.35 -20.16
N THR A 751 -79.71 -7.16 -19.60
CA THR A 751 -80.91 -6.84 -18.84
C THR A 751 -81.80 -5.94 -19.70
N VAL A 752 -83.08 -6.31 -19.83
CA VAL A 752 -84.04 -5.69 -20.73
C VAL A 752 -85.29 -5.33 -19.94
N SER A 753 -85.83 -4.13 -20.18
CA SER A 753 -87.05 -3.63 -19.53
C SER A 753 -88.16 -3.46 -20.56
N VAL A 754 -89.35 -3.98 -20.24
CA VAL A 754 -90.55 -4.00 -21.11
C VAL A 754 -91.70 -3.33 -20.38
N LEU A 755 -92.63 -2.65 -21.08
CA LEU A 755 -93.76 -2.00 -20.42
C LEU A 755 -94.70 -2.99 -19.72
N ARG A 756 -95.19 -2.63 -18.54
CA ARG A 756 -96.06 -3.47 -17.69
C ARG A 756 -97.45 -3.76 -18.27
N ASN A 757 -97.90 -2.99 -19.25
CA ASN A 757 -99.16 -3.24 -19.96
C ASN A 757 -99.04 -4.27 -21.10
N GLN A 758 -97.88 -4.91 -21.26
CA GLN A 758 -97.58 -5.90 -22.29
C GLN A 758 -97.51 -7.32 -21.70
N ASP A 759 -97.69 -8.34 -22.54
CA ASP A 759 -97.61 -9.74 -22.10
C ASP A 759 -96.15 -10.15 -21.81
N PRO A 760 -95.80 -10.52 -20.57
CA PRO A 760 -94.45 -10.97 -20.23
C PRO A 760 -94.05 -12.30 -20.87
N VAL A 761 -95.01 -13.17 -21.21
CA VAL A 761 -94.71 -14.45 -21.87
C VAL A 761 -94.26 -14.18 -23.30
N HIS A 762 -95.05 -13.41 -24.05
CA HIS A 762 -94.70 -13.00 -25.40
C HIS A 762 -93.38 -12.19 -25.47
N ALA A 763 -93.13 -11.32 -24.47
CA ALA A 763 -91.84 -10.63 -24.35
C ALA A 763 -90.65 -11.59 -24.15
N ALA A 764 -90.82 -12.64 -23.33
CA ALA A 764 -89.78 -13.65 -23.13
C ALA A 764 -89.53 -14.50 -24.39
N GLU A 765 -90.58 -14.83 -25.15
CA GLU A 765 -90.47 -15.52 -26.44
C GLU A 765 -89.67 -14.70 -27.47
N LEU A 766 -89.99 -13.40 -27.61
CA LEU A 766 -89.26 -12.51 -28.52
C LEU A 766 -87.78 -12.36 -28.13
N LEU A 767 -87.49 -12.21 -26.83
CA LEU A 767 -86.11 -12.19 -26.31
C LEU A 767 -85.36 -13.49 -26.61
N MET A 768 -86.03 -14.64 -26.48
CA MET A 768 -85.45 -15.95 -26.77
C MET A 768 -85.23 -16.17 -28.26
N GLY A 769 -86.15 -15.69 -29.11
CA GLY A 769 -86.01 -15.67 -30.56
C GLY A 769 -84.81 -14.82 -31.02
N CYS A 770 -84.64 -13.62 -30.46
CA CYS A 770 -83.45 -12.79 -30.70
C CYS A 770 -82.15 -13.51 -30.31
N ALA A 771 -82.15 -14.24 -29.20
CA ALA A 771 -80.99 -15.00 -28.72
C ALA A 771 -80.64 -16.20 -29.61
N GLN A 772 -81.66 -16.93 -30.10
CA GLN A 772 -81.49 -18.10 -30.96
C GLN A 772 -81.13 -17.72 -32.41
N ALA A 773 -81.52 -16.54 -32.87
CA ALA A 773 -81.18 -16.03 -34.20
C ALA A 773 -79.71 -15.58 -34.33
N GLN A 774 -79.01 -15.31 -33.22
CA GLN A 774 -77.64 -14.80 -33.22
C GLN A 774 -76.62 -15.94 -33.46
N PRO A 775 -75.83 -15.93 -34.56
CA PRO A 775 -74.98 -17.07 -34.93
C PRO A 775 -73.88 -17.44 -33.92
N ASP A 776 -73.40 -16.46 -33.15
CA ASP A 776 -72.29 -16.61 -32.20
C ASP A 776 -72.73 -17.17 -30.82
N VAL A 777 -74.04 -17.44 -30.63
CA VAL A 777 -74.63 -18.02 -29.41
C VAL A 777 -74.66 -19.55 -29.49
N LEU A 778 -74.25 -20.21 -28.41
CA LEU A 778 -74.26 -21.67 -28.30
C LEU A 778 -75.68 -22.22 -28.20
N LYS A 779 -75.94 -23.31 -28.94
CA LYS A 779 -77.20 -24.06 -28.88
C LYS A 779 -77.30 -24.95 -27.65
N GLU A 780 -76.15 -25.43 -27.16
CA GLU A 780 -76.03 -26.19 -25.92
C GLU A 780 -74.86 -25.61 -25.09
N PRO A 781 -75.08 -25.14 -23.85
CA PRO A 781 -76.38 -24.90 -23.23
C PRO A 781 -77.11 -23.71 -23.91
N GLY A 782 -78.38 -23.92 -24.28
CA GLY A 782 -79.16 -22.91 -25.01
C GLY A 782 -79.45 -21.63 -24.21
N PRO A 783 -79.82 -20.54 -24.89
CA PRO A 783 -80.09 -19.24 -24.27
C PRO A 783 -81.27 -19.32 -23.30
N ARG A 784 -81.21 -18.55 -22.21
CA ARG A 784 -82.25 -18.53 -21.16
C ARG A 784 -82.67 -17.11 -20.85
N VAL A 785 -83.97 -16.87 -20.87
CA VAL A 785 -84.58 -15.62 -20.38
C VAL A 785 -85.06 -15.86 -18.95
N VAL A 786 -84.61 -15.03 -18.02
CA VAL A 786 -85.02 -15.04 -16.61
C VAL A 786 -85.85 -13.80 -16.35
N PHE A 787 -87.12 -14.00 -15.97
CA PHE A 787 -87.94 -12.90 -15.44
C PHE A 787 -87.42 -12.51 -14.07
N ARG A 788 -86.84 -11.31 -13.94
CA ARG A 788 -86.18 -10.88 -12.70
C ARG A 788 -87.13 -10.18 -11.74
N LYS A 789 -87.95 -9.25 -12.24
CA LYS A 789 -88.74 -8.37 -11.37
C LYS A 789 -89.92 -7.73 -12.10
N ILE A 790 -91.04 -7.58 -11.38
CA ILE A 790 -92.16 -6.72 -11.76
C ILE A 790 -91.93 -5.35 -11.13
N GLY A 791 -91.80 -4.31 -11.94
CA GLY A 791 -91.79 -2.91 -11.53
C GLY A 791 -92.94 -2.13 -12.19
N ASP A 792 -93.13 -0.88 -11.75
CA ASP A 792 -94.10 0.04 -12.33
C ASP A 792 -93.31 1.26 -12.85
N PRO A 793 -93.33 1.57 -14.16
CA PRO A 793 -94.15 1.00 -15.23
C PRO A 793 -93.51 -0.15 -16.03
N PHE A 794 -92.38 -0.76 -15.58
CA PHE A 794 -91.60 -1.73 -16.36
C PHE A 794 -91.40 -3.11 -15.71
N LEU A 795 -91.38 -4.15 -16.53
CA LEU A 795 -91.00 -5.52 -16.23
C LEU A 795 -89.54 -5.78 -16.63
N GLU A 796 -88.73 -6.31 -15.70
CA GLU A 796 -87.30 -6.56 -15.91
C GLU A 796 -87.03 -8.04 -16.24
N PHE A 797 -86.36 -8.27 -17.38
CA PHE A 797 -85.88 -9.58 -17.85
C PHE A 797 -84.36 -9.59 -17.93
N GLU A 798 -83.71 -10.72 -17.66
CA GLU A 798 -82.32 -10.97 -17.99
C GLU A 798 -82.23 -12.08 -19.03
N LEU A 799 -81.70 -11.78 -20.21
CA LEU A 799 -81.33 -12.78 -21.20
C LEU A 799 -79.87 -13.19 -20.96
N ILE A 800 -79.66 -14.46 -20.63
CA ILE A 800 -78.35 -15.08 -20.43
C ILE A 800 -78.05 -15.98 -21.63
N VAL A 801 -76.91 -15.74 -22.29
CA VAL A 801 -76.43 -16.54 -23.42
C VAL A 801 -75.00 -17.03 -23.15
N MET A 802 -74.70 -18.24 -23.59
CA MET A 802 -73.31 -18.70 -23.72
C MET A 802 -72.85 -18.49 -25.16
N ILE A 803 -71.60 -18.09 -25.35
CA ILE A 803 -71.01 -17.76 -26.65
C ILE A 803 -69.80 -18.65 -26.95
N VAL A 804 -69.53 -18.87 -28.23
CA VAL A 804 -68.47 -19.78 -28.70
C VAL A 804 -67.06 -19.32 -28.27
N ASP A 805 -66.81 -18.01 -28.25
CA ASP A 805 -65.52 -17.44 -27.86
C ASP A 805 -65.71 -16.18 -27.00
N VAL A 806 -65.11 -16.15 -25.81
CA VAL A 806 -65.17 -15.02 -24.87
C VAL A 806 -64.70 -13.68 -25.46
N SER A 807 -63.83 -13.69 -26.48
CA SER A 807 -63.38 -12.48 -27.18
C SER A 807 -64.48 -11.80 -28.00
N LEU A 808 -65.53 -12.54 -28.40
CA LEU A 808 -66.69 -12.00 -29.11
C LEU A 808 -67.74 -11.38 -28.16
N SER A 809 -67.54 -11.46 -26.83
CA SER A 809 -68.53 -11.05 -25.82
C SER A 809 -69.11 -9.65 -26.05
N LEU A 810 -68.28 -8.63 -26.26
CA LEU A 810 -68.74 -7.26 -26.52
C LEU A 810 -69.53 -7.12 -27.83
N LYS A 811 -69.08 -7.82 -28.89
CA LYS A 811 -69.78 -7.83 -30.19
C LYS A 811 -71.17 -8.46 -30.03
N VAL A 812 -71.23 -9.67 -29.47
CA VAL A 812 -72.50 -10.40 -29.29
C VAL A 812 -73.44 -9.65 -28.36
N GLN A 813 -72.92 -9.02 -27.29
CA GLN A 813 -73.72 -8.19 -26.40
C GLN A 813 -74.33 -6.98 -27.12
N ASN A 814 -73.54 -6.27 -27.94
CA ASN A 814 -74.01 -5.15 -28.76
C ASN A 814 -75.07 -5.60 -29.78
N ASP A 815 -74.78 -6.64 -30.54
CA ASP A 815 -75.67 -7.15 -31.60
C ASP A 815 -77.00 -7.64 -31.01
N LEU A 816 -76.97 -8.33 -29.87
CA LEU A 816 -78.18 -8.73 -29.14
C LEU A 816 -78.93 -7.52 -28.61
N ASN A 817 -78.28 -6.53 -27.99
CA ASN A 817 -78.94 -5.32 -27.51
C ASN A 817 -79.66 -4.58 -28.65
N LEU A 818 -79.02 -4.41 -29.81
CA LEU A 818 -79.61 -3.76 -30.99
C LEU A 818 -80.78 -4.58 -31.57
N THR A 819 -80.61 -5.90 -31.70
CA THR A 819 -81.64 -6.80 -32.25
C THR A 819 -82.86 -6.85 -31.32
N VAL A 820 -82.64 -6.97 -30.01
CA VAL A 820 -83.69 -6.95 -28.99
C VAL A 820 -84.42 -5.60 -29.00
N PHE A 821 -83.70 -4.48 -29.04
CA PHE A 821 -84.31 -3.16 -29.11
C PHE A 821 -85.20 -3.00 -30.35
N GLN A 822 -84.70 -3.39 -31.53
CA GLN A 822 -85.48 -3.34 -32.78
C GLN A 822 -86.73 -4.25 -32.73
N THR A 823 -86.60 -5.47 -32.21
CA THR A 823 -87.72 -6.42 -32.14
C THR A 823 -88.79 -5.97 -31.16
N LEU A 824 -88.40 -5.54 -29.96
CA LEU A 824 -89.34 -5.08 -28.94
C LEU A 824 -89.96 -3.72 -29.28
N SER A 825 -89.23 -2.82 -29.97
CA SER A 825 -89.80 -1.58 -30.50
C SER A 825 -90.82 -1.85 -31.61
N LYS A 826 -90.53 -2.74 -32.57
CA LYS A 826 -91.50 -3.15 -33.61
C LYS A 826 -92.75 -3.81 -33.03
N ALA A 827 -92.64 -4.48 -31.89
CA ALA A 827 -93.74 -5.09 -31.16
C ALA A 827 -94.51 -4.11 -30.24
N GLY A 828 -94.10 -2.82 -30.16
CA GLY A 828 -94.70 -1.83 -29.25
C GLY A 828 -94.47 -2.12 -27.76
N MET A 829 -93.51 -3.00 -27.43
CA MET A 829 -93.27 -3.49 -26.07
C MET A 829 -92.38 -2.57 -25.22
N ILE A 830 -91.58 -1.74 -25.88
CA ILE A 830 -90.78 -0.66 -25.29
C ILE A 830 -91.42 0.66 -25.73
N PRO A 831 -91.40 1.74 -24.91
CA PRO A 831 -91.94 3.04 -25.33
C PRO A 831 -91.34 3.51 -26.65
N ASP A 832 -92.17 4.12 -27.49
CA ASP A 832 -91.71 4.75 -28.73
C ASP A 832 -90.63 5.81 -28.45
N LEU A 833 -89.72 5.98 -29.41
CA LEU A 833 -88.61 6.94 -29.35
C LEU A 833 -89.14 8.40 -29.36
N GLY A 834 -89.48 8.91 -28.18
CA GLY A 834 -89.92 10.29 -27.98
C GLY A 834 -89.87 10.73 -26.51
N PRO A 835 -89.84 12.05 -26.23
CA PRO A 835 -89.90 12.55 -24.87
C PRO A 835 -91.28 12.27 -24.27
N GLY A 836 -91.32 11.54 -23.16
CA GLY A 836 -92.55 11.25 -22.44
C GLY A 836 -93.20 12.51 -21.89
N SER A 837 -94.16 13.06 -22.63
CA SER A 837 -94.98 14.18 -22.17
C SER A 837 -95.96 13.68 -21.10
N SER A 838 -95.55 13.78 -19.84
CA SER A 838 -96.46 13.74 -18.71
C SER A 838 -97.37 14.97 -18.77
N VAL A 839 -98.55 14.81 -19.39
CA VAL A 839 -99.57 15.87 -19.46
C VAL A 839 -100.17 16.07 -18.07
N VAL A 840 -99.61 17.01 -17.32
CA VAL A 840 -100.13 17.45 -16.02
C VAL A 840 -101.12 18.59 -16.25
N THR A 841 -102.41 18.30 -16.24
CA THR A 841 -103.47 19.30 -16.39
C THR A 841 -103.64 20.08 -15.09
N VAL A 842 -103.19 21.33 -15.04
CA VAL A 842 -103.40 22.24 -13.90
C VAL A 842 -104.60 23.14 -14.18
N GLN A 843 -105.67 23.03 -13.39
CA GLN A 843 -106.88 23.86 -13.55
C GLN A 843 -106.66 25.27 -12.98
N GLY A 844 -107.13 26.31 -13.69
CA GLY A 844 -107.24 27.69 -13.19
C GLY A 844 -106.54 28.80 -14.00
N LEU A 845 -105.82 28.47 -15.08
CA LEU A 845 -104.94 29.42 -15.79
C LEU A 845 -105.63 30.54 -16.58
N ASP A 846 -106.90 30.37 -16.95
CA ASP A 846 -107.62 31.26 -17.90
C ASP A 846 -107.74 32.71 -17.39
N SER A 847 -107.84 32.88 -16.07
CA SER A 847 -107.90 34.19 -15.39
C SER A 847 -106.63 35.02 -15.56
N PHE A 848 -105.46 34.36 -15.67
CA PHE A 848 -104.17 35.02 -15.86
C PHE A 848 -104.02 35.57 -17.28
N GLN A 849 -104.52 34.83 -18.27
CA GLN A 849 -104.41 35.20 -19.68
C GLN A 849 -105.24 36.46 -20.03
N SER A 850 -106.39 36.63 -19.39
CA SER A 850 -107.25 37.81 -19.58
C SER A 850 -106.67 39.09 -18.97
N ALA A 851 -105.94 38.99 -17.85
CA ALA A 851 -105.27 40.15 -17.23
C ALA A 851 -104.13 40.72 -18.10
N VAL A 852 -103.34 39.84 -18.75
CA VAL A 852 -102.22 40.25 -19.62
C VAL A 852 -102.73 40.99 -20.88
N GLY A 853 -103.88 40.59 -21.42
CA GLY A 853 -104.48 41.21 -22.61
C GLY A 853 -104.87 42.69 -22.42
N GLN A 854 -105.29 43.09 -21.21
CA GLN A 854 -105.67 44.49 -20.93
C GLN A 854 -104.47 45.44 -20.82
N ILE A 855 -103.30 44.93 -20.43
CA ILE A 855 -102.08 45.76 -20.32
C ILE A 855 -101.55 46.14 -21.71
N ALA A 856 -101.74 45.27 -22.71
CA ALA A 856 -101.27 45.50 -24.08
C ALA A 856 -102.01 46.64 -24.81
N SER A 857 -103.29 46.91 -24.52
CA SER A 857 -104.07 47.95 -25.22
C SER A 857 -103.70 49.38 -24.83
N VAL A 858 -102.99 49.56 -23.72
CA VAL A 858 -102.50 50.88 -23.26
C VAL A 858 -101.32 51.38 -24.12
N PHE A 859 -100.63 50.50 -24.85
CA PHE A 859 -99.52 50.84 -25.74
C PHE A 859 -99.94 51.41 -27.11
N THR A 860 -101.23 51.69 -27.35
CA THR A 860 -101.76 52.01 -28.68
C THR A 860 -102.18 53.48 -28.85
N GLN A 861 -101.23 54.35 -29.28
CA GLN A 861 -101.34 55.61 -30.08
C GLN A 861 -100.44 56.77 -29.55
N PRO A 862 -99.99 57.77 -30.38
CA PRO A 862 -100.22 57.98 -31.83
C PRO A 862 -98.97 58.35 -32.72
N GLN A 863 -99.22 58.39 -34.04
CA GLN A 863 -98.59 59.18 -35.13
C GLN A 863 -97.25 58.83 -35.85
N ARG A 864 -97.42 58.61 -37.18
CA ARG A 864 -96.54 58.59 -38.40
C ARG A 864 -95.40 59.64 -38.42
N SER A 865 -94.28 59.56 -39.19
CA SER A 865 -93.56 58.59 -40.08
C SER A 865 -92.30 59.32 -40.66
N GLY A 866 -91.22 58.76 -41.25
CA GLY A 866 -90.79 57.39 -41.60
C GLY A 866 -89.48 57.39 -42.45
N GLU A 867 -88.91 56.20 -42.74
CA GLU A 867 -87.91 55.78 -43.78
C GLU A 867 -86.68 56.69 -44.13
N GLN A 868 -85.39 56.36 -43.92
CA GLN A 868 -84.53 55.13 -43.94
C GLN A 868 -84.12 54.62 -45.34
N GLY A 869 -82.89 54.13 -45.59
CA GLY A 869 -81.68 54.08 -44.73
C GLY A 869 -80.61 53.11 -45.28
N SER A 870 -79.35 53.55 -45.39
CA SER A 870 -78.23 52.83 -46.01
C SER A 870 -77.41 51.93 -45.07
N THR A 871 -76.82 50.83 -45.58
CA THR A 871 -75.82 50.04 -44.84
C THR A 871 -74.54 49.82 -45.66
N GLN A 872 -73.49 50.56 -45.33
CA GLN A 872 -72.15 50.45 -45.89
C GLN A 872 -71.14 50.83 -44.77
N ARG A 873 -69.95 50.19 -44.77
CA ARG A 873 -68.88 50.23 -43.73
C ARG A 873 -69.05 49.28 -42.54
N ALA A 874 -68.37 48.14 -42.62
CA ALA A 874 -67.81 47.41 -41.47
C ALA A 874 -66.48 46.72 -41.82
N GLU A 875 -65.69 47.33 -42.73
CA GLU A 875 -64.28 47.00 -42.96
C GLU A 875 -63.42 48.09 -42.33
N ASP A 876 -63.26 48.05 -41.00
CA ASP A 876 -62.13 48.71 -40.32
C ASP A 876 -62.03 48.21 -38.86
N ARG A 877 -61.21 47.18 -38.64
CA ARG A 877 -60.61 46.72 -37.36
C ARG A 877 -59.83 45.42 -37.58
N LEU A 878 -58.64 45.57 -38.14
CA LEU A 878 -57.52 44.66 -37.84
C LEU A 878 -56.90 45.08 -36.48
N ASP A 879 -56.01 44.22 -35.99
CA ASP A 879 -54.97 44.50 -34.97
C ASP A 879 -55.42 44.86 -33.53
N GLU A 880 -55.37 43.86 -32.64
CA GLU A 880 -54.71 43.88 -31.30
C GLU A 880 -55.12 42.65 -30.44
N ALA A 881 -54.40 41.52 -30.52
CA ALA A 881 -54.55 40.40 -29.55
C ALA A 881 -53.40 39.37 -29.45
N GLU A 882 -52.20 39.60 -30.00
CA GLU A 882 -50.97 38.91 -29.56
C GLU A 882 -49.85 39.95 -29.48
N PRO A 883 -49.34 40.29 -28.27
CA PRO A 883 -48.20 39.52 -27.76
C PRO A 883 -48.06 39.51 -26.21
N MET A 884 -48.34 38.38 -25.54
CA MET A 884 -47.91 38.16 -24.14
C MET A 884 -47.42 36.72 -23.87
N ARG A 885 -46.42 36.26 -24.63
CA ARG A 885 -45.68 35.00 -24.34
C ARG A 885 -44.16 35.07 -24.46
N SER A 886 -43.57 36.25 -24.73
CA SER A 886 -42.13 36.42 -24.95
C SER A 886 -41.40 37.36 -23.98
N ALA A 887 -42.09 37.94 -22.98
CA ALA A 887 -41.48 38.86 -22.01
C ALA A 887 -41.25 38.26 -20.60
N GLU A 888 -41.93 37.16 -20.23
CA GLU A 888 -41.86 36.61 -18.86
C GLU A 888 -40.76 35.55 -18.66
N ALA A 889 -40.24 34.99 -19.76
CA ALA A 889 -39.15 33.99 -19.73
C ALA A 889 -37.76 34.59 -19.38
N ALA A 890 -37.61 35.91 -19.42
CA ALA A 890 -36.33 36.60 -19.16
C ALA A 890 -36.12 37.02 -17.68
N ARG A 891 -37.05 36.72 -16.77
CA ARG A 891 -36.95 37.05 -15.33
C ARG A 891 -36.91 35.86 -14.37
N ARG A 892 -36.83 34.62 -14.87
CA ARG A 892 -36.64 33.40 -14.04
C ARG A 892 -35.27 32.73 -14.29
N ARG A 893 -34.21 33.51 -14.08
CA ARG A 893 -32.88 33.02 -13.66
C ARG A 893 -32.38 33.83 -12.46
N ALA A 894 -33.00 33.60 -11.32
CA ALA A 894 -32.56 34.05 -10.00
C ALA A 894 -33.24 33.17 -8.93
N GLY A 895 -32.55 32.12 -8.48
CA GLY A 895 -33.05 31.15 -7.49
C GLY A 895 -33.00 29.71 -7.99
N SER A 896 -32.11 28.92 -7.38
CA SER A 896 -31.74 27.51 -7.66
C SER A 896 -31.33 27.17 -9.09
#